data_AF-A0A9D7RYI5-F1
#
_entry.id   AF-A0A9D7RYI5-F1
#
_cell.length_a   1.000
_cell.length_b   1.000
_cell.length_c   1.000
_cell.angle_alpha   90.00
_cell.angle_beta   90.00
_cell.angle_gamma   90.00
#
_symmetry.space_group_name_H-M   'P 1'
#
loop_
_entity.id
_entity.type
_entity.pdbx_description
1 polymer ?
#
loop_
_entity_poly.entity_id
_entity_poly.type
_entity_poly.pdbx_seq_one_letter_code
_entity_poly.pdbx_strand_id
1 'polypeptide(L)'
;MLSPAPVPAPSVRSARSNFGLQIRDSAQNVLVGGADPEHRNSFGAMSSSAIVLNDATSGGHTIQNNYIGLTASGVNASAIGLNGIFASNSPNVKILDNVISSVATSPAIAITGATATGYLIQRNRLGVNAFGVPTVAFRNGTGIQITGGAGDHQIGSSGGSSASNLITNSDDAGVWITTTAGTGNLVRPNQIFDNGKSGVGMGIDIGVLGQSVNDPLDPDTGPNNGQNWPQITASLPNPDGTREVTVTLDSKPNTNFRIDIYRAPDCPAGNRGGNMLNRIGGFAAPTNGAGQMTTTVTVNGGGSPGLLVATATNQVTGDSSEPGLCFIEPAATTTTITNDSPDASQFGQPYTVTVLVSSPVGTPSGSVTISDGLGNQCTDDTLSGGIGSCQLLSTSVGNKTLTANYLGSFTHAPSSDTEPHAVVAATTTTTIVSDLPDPSEVGQPYTVSVQVRTLAGNTATPGGQVAVSDGTGQTCQIVSLVNGDGSCQLTSVSVGNKTLSASYAGAINFVASSDTEAHTVVAATTITTITSDAPDPSLPGQNYVVAVTVTSGAGTPTGSVAVSDGAGANCNITLSGGGGSCQLASATLGNKTLTASYTPSSQAFAASNDTEAHVVALAATTTTITSDAPDPSNVGQAYLVQVSVTSQSGTPTGAVAINDGSGGSCNANLSNGVALCQIVSTSGGNKTLTASYAGDASFSGSNDTEAHTVAAIATTTTITSDAPDPSLVGQAYTVAVTVAAGFGTPAGTVNVGDGSGAVCQVTLNQGGGSCQLTSTSAGAKTLTATYVATPSYLSSSDTEAHTVNPGQAAATTTLITADTPEPTVPGQPYTVSVTVSSQSGTPAGTVNVNDGAGAGSGNCQINLENGSGSCQLTSNFAGGRLLTACMQANASFAGSCDNEEHQTIKANTDLSFSSFAPNPANEGQATQVTVGLSVAAPGAGTPTGVMTVSASVTEQCTITLPASSCALTLTSPGNRQITVNYPGDANFNGGTRQTTLTVQPDQLLRNGFE
;
A
#
# COMPACT_ATOMS: atom_id res chain seq x y z
N MET A 1 -64.30 90.46 -127.14
CA MET A 1 -64.08 89.49 -128.23
C MET A 1 -62.96 90.07 -129.07
N LEU A 2 -61.75 89.54 -129.20
CA LEU A 2 -61.23 88.17 -129.16
C LEU A 2 -59.83 88.14 -128.49
N SER A 3 -59.55 87.09 -127.73
CA SER A 3 -58.19 86.66 -127.36
C SER A 3 -57.41 86.16 -128.59
N PRO A 4 -56.08 86.09 -128.47
CA PRO A 4 -55.39 84.85 -128.82
C PRO A 4 -54.54 84.29 -127.66
N ALA A 5 -54.38 82.97 -127.74
CA ALA A 5 -53.88 82.02 -126.75
C ALA A 5 -52.39 82.18 -126.36
N PRO A 6 -51.96 81.59 -125.22
CA PRO A 6 -50.58 81.61 -124.76
C PRO A 6 -49.67 80.68 -125.58
N VAL A 7 -48.47 81.17 -125.88
CA VAL A 7 -47.37 80.40 -126.48
C VAL A 7 -46.74 79.51 -125.39
N PRO A 8 -46.56 78.19 -125.62
CA PRO A 8 -45.90 77.32 -124.66
C PRO A 8 -44.38 77.60 -124.59
N ALA A 9 -43.86 77.58 -123.37
CA ALA A 9 -42.46 77.81 -123.04
C ALA A 9 -41.51 76.85 -123.79
N PRO A 10 -40.34 77.32 -124.26
CA PRO A 10 -39.36 76.42 -124.86
C PRO A 10 -38.75 75.50 -123.80
N SER A 11 -38.83 74.20 -124.06
CA SER A 11 -38.08 73.17 -123.35
C SER A 11 -36.57 73.41 -123.52
N VAL A 12 -35.86 73.69 -122.44
CA VAL A 12 -34.40 73.60 -122.41
C VAL A 12 -34.01 72.21 -121.90
N ARG A 13 -33.41 71.42 -122.80
CA ARG A 13 -32.73 70.16 -122.49
C ARG A 13 -31.61 70.39 -121.47
N SER A 14 -31.40 69.39 -120.61
CA SER A 14 -30.19 69.14 -119.81
C SER A 14 -28.89 69.64 -120.45
N ALA A 15 -28.31 70.70 -119.88
CA ALA A 15 -26.91 71.09 -120.00
C ALA A 15 -26.35 71.33 -118.59
N ARG A 16 -25.52 70.38 -118.14
CA ARG A 16 -24.73 70.43 -116.91
C ARG A 16 -23.56 71.39 -117.09
N SER A 17 -23.44 72.45 -116.29
CA SER A 17 -22.25 73.29 -116.03
C SER A 17 -22.75 74.49 -115.20
N ASN A 18 -22.11 75.09 -114.20
CA ASN A 18 -20.74 75.10 -113.71
C ASN A 18 -20.78 75.67 -112.27
N PHE A 19 -19.67 75.63 -111.57
CA PHE A 19 -19.42 76.30 -110.28
C PHE A 19 -20.05 77.71 -110.18
N GLY A 20 -20.36 78.18 -108.97
CA GLY A 20 -20.98 79.50 -108.76
C GLY A 20 -20.10 80.67 -109.24
N LEU A 21 -18.88 80.75 -108.72
CA LEU A 21 -17.83 81.65 -109.20
C LEU A 21 -16.53 80.85 -109.39
N GLN A 22 -15.86 81.03 -110.53
CA GLN A 22 -14.56 80.42 -110.80
C GLN A 22 -13.51 81.49 -111.08
N ILE A 23 -12.39 81.44 -110.36
CA ILE A 23 -11.22 82.32 -110.50
C ILE A 23 -10.04 81.45 -110.94
N ARG A 24 -9.41 81.82 -112.07
CA ARG A 24 -8.37 81.03 -112.76
C ARG A 24 -7.54 81.91 -113.68
N ASP A 25 -6.62 81.28 -114.43
CA ASP A 25 -5.83 81.89 -115.50
C ASP A 25 -4.99 83.08 -115.01
N SER A 26 -4.21 82.84 -113.95
CA SER A 26 -3.32 83.83 -113.32
C SER A 26 -4.00 85.07 -112.73
N ALA A 27 -5.28 85.00 -112.35
CA ALA A 27 -5.97 86.11 -111.69
C ALA A 27 -5.32 86.48 -110.34
N GLN A 28 -5.24 87.76 -110.01
CA GLN A 28 -4.57 88.23 -108.79
C GLN A 28 -5.51 89.08 -107.94
N ASN A 29 -5.45 88.92 -106.62
CA ASN A 29 -6.08 89.81 -105.64
C ASN A 29 -7.60 90.04 -105.80
N VAL A 30 -8.30 89.07 -106.41
CA VAL A 30 -9.77 89.12 -106.54
C VAL A 30 -10.44 89.15 -105.16
N LEU A 31 -11.33 90.12 -104.96
CA LEU A 31 -12.22 90.22 -103.80
C LEU A 31 -13.60 89.65 -104.15
N VAL A 32 -14.06 88.67 -103.38
CA VAL A 32 -15.40 88.09 -103.46
C VAL A 32 -16.14 88.43 -102.18
N GLY A 33 -17.01 89.44 -102.27
CA GLY A 33 -17.75 89.98 -101.14
C GLY A 33 -17.18 91.32 -100.67
N GLY A 34 -17.05 91.50 -99.35
CA GLY A 34 -16.43 92.68 -98.74
C GLY A 34 -16.61 92.72 -97.23
N ALA A 35 -15.98 93.68 -96.55
CA ALA A 35 -16.00 93.76 -95.09
C ALA A 35 -17.41 94.08 -94.51
N ASP A 36 -18.19 94.88 -95.24
CA ASP A 36 -19.51 95.33 -94.80
C ASP A 36 -20.64 94.40 -95.27
N PRO A 37 -21.75 94.26 -94.52
CA PRO A 37 -22.89 93.40 -94.88
C PRO A 37 -23.49 93.63 -96.26
N GLU A 38 -23.45 94.85 -96.78
CA GLU A 38 -23.95 95.23 -98.11
C GLU A 38 -23.12 94.67 -99.27
N HIS A 39 -21.85 94.33 -99.04
CA HIS A 39 -20.98 93.73 -100.05
C HIS A 39 -21.15 92.21 -100.16
N ARG A 40 -22.00 91.61 -99.32
CA ARG A 40 -22.20 90.17 -99.22
C ARG A 40 -22.77 89.57 -100.49
N ASN A 41 -22.15 88.49 -100.98
CA ASN A 41 -22.77 87.62 -101.97
C ASN A 41 -23.53 86.47 -101.28
N SER A 42 -24.55 85.95 -101.97
CA SER A 42 -25.30 84.76 -101.57
C SER A 42 -25.19 83.68 -102.64
N PHE A 43 -24.53 82.58 -102.32
CA PHE A 43 -24.41 81.41 -103.18
C PHE A 43 -25.43 80.36 -102.73
N GLY A 44 -26.55 80.31 -103.46
CA GLY A 44 -27.66 79.37 -103.24
C GLY A 44 -27.48 78.04 -103.97
N ALA A 45 -28.58 77.33 -104.21
CA ALA A 45 -28.57 75.93 -104.62
C ALA A 45 -27.84 75.69 -105.95
N MET A 46 -26.89 74.76 -105.97
CA MET A 46 -26.12 74.38 -107.15
C MET A 46 -25.56 72.96 -107.04
N SER A 47 -25.26 72.32 -108.17
CA SER A 47 -24.78 70.93 -108.20
C SER A 47 -23.26 70.78 -108.03
N SER A 48 -22.51 71.87 -107.96
CA SER A 48 -21.03 71.88 -107.89
C SER A 48 -20.55 72.77 -106.74
N SER A 49 -19.27 73.15 -106.71
CA SER A 49 -18.75 74.05 -105.68
C SER A 49 -19.20 75.52 -105.88
N ALA A 50 -19.43 76.26 -104.78
CA ALA A 50 -19.89 77.64 -104.86
C ALA A 50 -18.82 78.62 -105.30
N ILE A 51 -17.63 78.55 -104.73
CA ILE A 51 -16.47 79.32 -105.18
C ILE A 51 -15.33 78.37 -105.49
N VAL A 52 -14.74 78.51 -106.68
CA VAL A 52 -13.59 77.73 -107.13
C VAL A 52 -12.41 78.65 -107.41
N LEU A 53 -11.29 78.38 -106.76
CA LEU A 53 -9.99 79.00 -107.03
C LEU A 53 -9.08 77.94 -107.63
N ASN A 54 -8.55 78.20 -108.82
CA ASN A 54 -7.65 77.27 -109.50
C ASN A 54 -6.42 78.02 -110.00
N ASP A 55 -5.34 77.25 -110.20
CA ASP A 55 -4.05 77.68 -110.77
C ASP A 55 -3.06 78.23 -109.73
N ALA A 56 -1.80 77.76 -109.83
CA ALA A 56 -0.70 78.14 -108.94
C ALA A 56 -0.29 79.60 -109.11
N THR A 57 -0.54 80.18 -110.30
CA THR A 57 -0.30 81.59 -110.57
C THR A 57 -1.52 82.46 -110.27
N SER A 58 -2.62 81.92 -109.72
CA SER A 58 -3.80 82.69 -109.29
C SER A 58 -3.82 82.82 -107.78
N GLY A 59 -3.49 83.99 -107.23
CA GLY A 59 -3.24 84.14 -105.79
C GLY A 59 -3.66 85.48 -105.17
N GLY A 60 -3.56 85.56 -103.84
CA GLY A 60 -3.87 86.79 -103.09
C GLY A 60 -5.36 87.10 -102.93
N HIS A 61 -6.24 86.17 -103.27
CA HIS A 61 -7.69 86.38 -103.25
C HIS A 61 -8.24 86.59 -101.85
N THR A 62 -9.31 87.38 -101.73
CA THR A 62 -10.06 87.54 -100.48
C THR A 62 -11.51 87.15 -100.70
N ILE A 63 -11.97 86.12 -100.00
CA ILE A 63 -13.37 85.69 -99.96
C ILE A 63 -13.90 86.10 -98.59
N GLN A 64 -14.74 87.14 -98.56
CA GLN A 64 -15.17 87.75 -97.31
C GLN A 64 -16.68 87.96 -97.20
N ASN A 65 -17.24 87.62 -96.04
CA ASN A 65 -18.61 87.94 -95.63
C ASN A 65 -19.70 87.41 -96.57
N ASN A 66 -19.48 86.27 -97.21
CA ASN A 66 -20.46 85.64 -98.10
C ASN A 66 -21.36 84.66 -97.34
N TYR A 67 -22.59 84.48 -97.84
CA TYR A 67 -23.46 83.36 -97.46
C TYR A 67 -23.36 82.28 -98.51
N ILE A 68 -22.93 81.08 -98.10
CA ILE A 68 -22.75 79.93 -98.99
C ILE A 68 -23.58 78.77 -98.47
N GLY A 69 -24.44 78.24 -99.34
CA GLY A 69 -25.36 77.16 -99.01
C GLY A 69 -26.53 77.58 -98.10
N LEU A 70 -26.84 78.87 -98.13
CA LEU A 70 -27.94 79.52 -97.45
C LEU A 70 -28.76 80.32 -98.46
N THR A 71 -30.03 80.53 -98.16
CA THR A 71 -30.83 81.56 -98.85
C THR A 71 -30.27 82.95 -98.57
N ALA A 72 -30.60 83.96 -99.41
CA ALA A 72 -30.12 85.33 -99.24
C ALA A 72 -30.45 85.96 -97.86
N SER A 73 -31.51 85.47 -97.19
CA SER A 73 -31.85 85.88 -95.81
C SER A 73 -30.83 85.43 -94.76
N GLY A 74 -29.98 84.45 -95.07
CA GLY A 74 -29.08 83.80 -94.12
C GLY A 74 -29.78 82.87 -93.13
N VAL A 75 -31.11 82.70 -93.21
CA VAL A 75 -31.91 81.91 -92.27
C VAL A 75 -32.03 80.46 -92.71
N ASN A 76 -32.44 80.21 -93.96
CA ASN A 76 -32.78 78.87 -94.45
C ASN A 76 -31.66 78.24 -95.28
N ALA A 77 -31.58 76.92 -95.27
CA ALA A 77 -30.61 76.12 -96.02
C ALA A 77 -30.89 76.19 -97.54
N SER A 78 -29.82 76.17 -98.34
CA SER A 78 -29.90 76.16 -99.81
C SER A 78 -28.74 75.33 -100.37
N ALA A 79 -28.90 74.01 -100.45
CA ALA A 79 -27.81 73.05 -100.56
C ALA A 79 -26.80 73.27 -101.71
N ILE A 80 -25.51 73.06 -101.40
CA ILE A 80 -24.40 73.04 -102.35
C ILE A 80 -24.01 71.58 -102.61
N GLY A 81 -23.87 71.20 -103.88
CA GLY A 81 -23.67 69.81 -104.29
C GLY A 81 -22.24 69.27 -104.12
N LEU A 82 -21.22 70.14 -104.14
CA LEU A 82 -19.83 69.77 -103.82
C LEU A 82 -19.32 70.66 -102.69
N ASN A 83 -18.32 71.52 -102.88
CA ASN A 83 -17.70 72.29 -101.79
C ASN A 83 -18.31 73.68 -101.65
N GLY A 84 -18.33 74.26 -100.44
CA GLY A 84 -18.63 75.69 -100.31
C GLY A 84 -17.56 76.54 -101.00
N ILE A 85 -16.32 76.38 -100.58
CA ILE A 85 -15.14 76.95 -101.24
C ILE A 85 -14.20 75.80 -101.60
N PHE A 86 -13.83 75.68 -102.87
CA PHE A 86 -12.82 74.74 -103.33
C PHE A 86 -11.63 75.51 -103.89
N ALA A 87 -10.46 75.33 -103.31
CA ALA A 87 -9.25 75.97 -103.75
C ALA A 87 -8.19 74.94 -104.12
N SER A 88 -7.71 74.99 -105.37
CA SER A 88 -6.71 74.09 -105.91
C SER A 88 -5.51 74.87 -106.41
N ASN A 89 -4.35 74.63 -105.79
CA ASN A 89 -3.05 75.22 -106.11
C ASN A 89 -2.92 76.75 -105.89
N SER A 90 -4.00 77.50 -105.72
CA SER A 90 -3.96 78.97 -105.52
C SER A 90 -3.33 79.37 -104.18
N PRO A 91 -2.28 80.22 -104.13
CA PRO A 91 -1.64 80.63 -102.87
C PRO A 91 -2.24 81.90 -102.24
N ASN A 92 -1.98 82.11 -100.95
CA ASN A 92 -2.19 83.34 -100.20
C ASN A 92 -3.65 83.84 -100.16
N VAL A 93 -4.61 82.93 -100.02
CA VAL A 93 -6.05 83.25 -100.01
C VAL A 93 -6.53 83.58 -98.60
N LYS A 94 -7.30 84.66 -98.46
CA LYS A 94 -7.99 85.04 -97.23
C LYS A 94 -9.45 84.61 -97.29
N ILE A 95 -9.90 83.78 -96.36
CA ILE A 95 -11.30 83.36 -96.21
C ILE A 95 -11.79 83.91 -94.87
N LEU A 96 -12.56 84.99 -94.93
CA LEU A 96 -12.87 85.81 -93.75
C LEU A 96 -14.39 85.95 -93.56
N ASP A 97 -14.89 85.82 -92.34
CA ASP A 97 -16.25 86.24 -91.98
C ASP A 97 -17.40 85.57 -92.79
N ASN A 98 -17.14 84.47 -93.51
CA ASN A 98 -18.17 83.78 -94.32
C ASN A 98 -19.05 82.89 -93.45
N VAL A 99 -20.30 82.69 -93.87
CA VAL A 99 -21.19 81.67 -93.31
C VAL A 99 -21.41 80.59 -94.36
N ILE A 100 -20.94 79.36 -94.06
CA ILE A 100 -20.94 78.24 -95.03
C ILE A 100 -21.64 77.04 -94.41
N SER A 101 -22.70 76.57 -95.05
CA SER A 101 -23.55 75.51 -94.51
C SER A 101 -24.26 74.73 -95.60
N SER A 102 -24.91 73.63 -95.25
CA SER A 102 -25.70 72.82 -96.17
C SER A 102 -24.86 72.23 -97.32
N VAL A 103 -23.61 71.90 -97.03
CA VAL A 103 -22.64 71.30 -97.96
C VAL A 103 -22.56 69.80 -97.67
N ALA A 104 -23.64 69.09 -98.04
CA ALA A 104 -23.80 67.68 -97.66
C ALA A 104 -22.78 66.79 -98.40
N THR A 105 -22.13 65.87 -97.68
CA THR A 105 -21.13 64.90 -98.20
C THR A 105 -19.81 65.48 -98.71
N SER A 106 -19.59 66.79 -98.57
CA SER A 106 -18.36 67.47 -99.00
C SER A 106 -17.90 68.52 -97.99
N PRO A 107 -16.63 68.97 -98.05
CA PRO A 107 -16.12 70.02 -97.17
C PRO A 107 -16.78 71.38 -97.41
N ALA A 108 -17.03 72.13 -96.32
CA ALA A 108 -17.45 73.53 -96.42
C ALA A 108 -16.33 74.37 -97.07
N ILE A 109 -15.08 74.10 -96.69
CA ILE A 109 -13.88 74.64 -97.32
C ILE A 109 -12.93 73.48 -97.64
N ALA A 110 -12.52 73.33 -98.90
CA ALA A 110 -11.55 72.34 -99.35
C ALA A 110 -10.35 73.04 -99.98
N ILE A 111 -9.14 72.71 -99.52
CA ILE A 111 -7.87 73.26 -100.02
C ILE A 111 -6.96 72.12 -100.43
N THR A 112 -6.48 72.14 -101.67
CA THR A 112 -5.66 71.07 -102.24
C THR A 112 -4.53 71.59 -103.12
N GLY A 113 -3.42 70.85 -103.17
CA GLY A 113 -2.29 71.12 -104.06
C GLY A 113 -1.12 71.80 -103.34
N ALA A 114 0.11 71.37 -103.65
CA ALA A 114 1.32 71.78 -102.93
C ALA A 114 1.65 73.29 -102.99
N THR A 115 1.09 74.03 -103.95
CA THR A 115 1.25 75.49 -104.04
C THR A 115 0.12 76.25 -103.36
N ALA A 116 -0.94 75.58 -102.91
CA ALA A 116 -1.96 76.20 -102.07
C ALA A 116 -1.38 76.34 -100.65
N THR A 117 -0.68 77.45 -100.41
CA THR A 117 -0.05 77.77 -99.12
C THR A 117 -0.44 79.17 -98.65
N GLY A 118 -0.25 79.48 -97.36
CA GLY A 118 -0.44 80.84 -96.82
C GLY A 118 -1.89 81.29 -96.65
N TYR A 119 -2.83 80.36 -96.42
CA TYR A 119 -4.25 80.72 -96.28
C TYR A 119 -4.52 81.35 -94.92
N LEU A 120 -5.34 82.39 -94.90
CA LEU A 120 -5.83 83.01 -93.67
C LEU A 120 -7.34 82.76 -93.55
N ILE A 121 -7.73 81.84 -92.67
CA ILE A 121 -9.12 81.43 -92.47
C ILE A 121 -9.57 81.90 -91.09
N GLN A 122 -10.35 82.97 -91.02
CA GLN A 122 -10.69 83.62 -89.75
C GLN A 122 -12.16 84.04 -89.69
N ARG A 123 -12.74 83.97 -88.49
CA ARG A 123 -14.10 84.45 -88.18
C ARG A 123 -15.21 83.88 -89.06
N ASN A 124 -14.94 82.77 -89.76
CA ASN A 124 -15.97 82.07 -90.52
C ASN A 124 -16.86 81.28 -89.57
N ARG A 125 -18.11 81.08 -89.99
CA ARG A 125 -19.12 80.30 -89.27
C ARG A 125 -19.57 79.14 -90.15
N LEU A 126 -19.19 77.93 -89.79
CA LEU A 126 -19.43 76.72 -90.56
C LEU A 126 -20.48 75.85 -89.85
N GLY A 127 -21.45 75.34 -90.62
CA GLY A 127 -22.50 74.42 -90.13
C GLY A 127 -23.65 75.07 -89.37
N VAL A 128 -23.78 76.39 -89.50
CA VAL A 128 -24.77 77.25 -88.83
C VAL A 128 -25.42 78.22 -89.79
N ASN A 129 -26.59 78.73 -89.42
CA ASN A 129 -27.17 79.88 -90.11
C ASN A 129 -26.42 81.20 -89.81
N ALA A 130 -26.87 82.31 -90.38
CA ALA A 130 -26.26 83.63 -90.16
C ALA A 130 -26.18 84.07 -88.68
N PHE A 131 -27.06 83.55 -87.82
CA PHE A 131 -27.13 83.85 -86.40
C PHE A 131 -26.26 82.92 -85.53
N GLY A 132 -25.55 81.97 -86.14
CA GLY A 132 -24.70 81.02 -85.40
C GLY A 132 -25.46 79.82 -84.83
N VAL A 133 -26.70 79.57 -85.28
CA VAL A 133 -27.51 78.45 -84.79
C VAL A 133 -27.32 77.22 -85.70
N PRO A 134 -26.86 76.08 -85.16
CA PRO A 134 -26.76 74.82 -85.90
C PRO A 134 -28.12 74.11 -85.99
N THR A 135 -28.40 73.48 -87.13
CA THR A 135 -29.52 72.53 -87.31
C THR A 135 -29.11 71.42 -88.28
N VAL A 136 -29.82 70.30 -88.27
CA VAL A 136 -29.54 69.20 -89.21
C VAL A 136 -29.52 69.61 -90.69
N ALA A 137 -30.24 70.66 -91.08
CA ALA A 137 -30.26 71.16 -92.45
C ALA A 137 -29.00 71.94 -92.87
N PHE A 138 -28.25 72.49 -91.91
CA PHE A 138 -27.02 73.27 -92.16
C PHE A 138 -25.75 72.42 -92.16
N ARG A 139 -25.90 71.11 -91.97
CA ARG A 139 -24.80 70.16 -91.81
C ARG A 139 -23.87 70.16 -93.02
N ASN A 140 -22.58 70.03 -92.74
CA ASN A 140 -21.53 69.84 -93.75
C ASN A 140 -20.93 68.44 -93.63
N GLY A 141 -20.30 67.92 -94.69
CA GLY A 141 -19.53 66.67 -94.58
C GLY A 141 -18.33 66.83 -93.64
N THR A 142 -17.50 67.83 -93.94
CA THR A 142 -16.35 68.27 -93.12
C THR A 142 -16.40 69.79 -93.03
N GLY A 143 -15.95 70.39 -91.92
CA GLY A 143 -15.86 71.85 -91.84
C GLY A 143 -14.79 72.39 -92.80
N ILE A 144 -13.53 72.09 -92.52
CA ILE A 144 -12.39 72.48 -93.37
C ILE A 144 -11.57 71.24 -93.68
N GLN A 145 -11.28 70.99 -94.96
CA GLN A 145 -10.41 69.89 -95.41
C GLN A 145 -9.16 70.43 -96.10
N ILE A 146 -8.00 69.95 -95.66
CA ILE A 146 -6.69 70.25 -96.26
C ILE A 146 -6.11 68.94 -96.82
N THR A 147 -5.63 68.96 -98.06
CA THR A 147 -5.18 67.74 -98.75
C THR A 147 -4.14 68.03 -99.85
N GLY A 148 -3.54 66.97 -100.43
CA GLY A 148 -2.73 67.07 -101.64
C GLY A 148 -1.51 68.00 -101.55
N GLY A 149 -0.83 68.04 -100.42
CA GLY A 149 0.38 68.81 -100.15
C GLY A 149 0.16 70.25 -99.69
N ALA A 150 -1.10 70.71 -99.57
CA ALA A 150 -1.41 72.05 -99.07
C ALA A 150 -0.98 72.23 -97.59
N GLY A 151 -0.42 73.39 -97.25
CA GLY A 151 0.23 73.64 -95.96
C GLY A 151 0.42 75.13 -95.66
N ASP A 152 1.06 75.44 -94.53
CA ASP A 152 1.30 76.81 -94.06
C ASP A 152 0.01 77.65 -93.97
N HIS A 153 -1.06 77.04 -93.44
CA HIS A 153 -2.36 77.69 -93.28
C HIS A 153 -2.58 78.17 -91.85
N GLN A 154 -3.19 79.35 -91.71
CA GLN A 154 -3.64 79.89 -90.44
C GLN A 154 -5.16 79.81 -90.36
N ILE A 155 -5.67 78.80 -89.65
CA ILE A 155 -7.08 78.62 -89.29
C ILE A 155 -7.28 79.19 -87.88
N GLY A 156 -7.74 80.43 -87.82
CA GLY A 156 -7.86 81.22 -86.61
C GLY A 156 -6.73 82.25 -86.47
N SER A 157 -6.18 82.41 -85.27
CA SER A 157 -5.15 83.39 -84.93
C SER A 157 -3.88 82.78 -84.35
N SER A 158 -2.71 83.33 -84.69
CA SER A 158 -1.48 83.11 -83.92
C SER A 158 -1.53 83.74 -82.52
N GLY A 159 -2.42 84.71 -82.28
CA GLY A 159 -2.64 85.37 -80.97
C GLY A 159 -4.11 85.64 -80.64
N GLY A 160 -4.57 85.19 -79.47
CA GLY A 160 -5.88 85.52 -78.88
C GLY A 160 -7.12 84.99 -79.62
N SER A 161 -8.31 85.11 -79.01
CA SER A 161 -9.59 84.55 -79.50
C SER A 161 -10.36 85.44 -80.48
N SER A 162 -9.95 86.69 -80.70
CA SER A 162 -10.72 87.66 -81.50
C SER A 162 -10.86 87.33 -82.98
N ALA A 163 -10.09 86.37 -83.50
CA ALA A 163 -10.16 85.93 -84.91
C ALA A 163 -10.54 84.45 -85.08
N SER A 164 -11.11 83.83 -84.05
CA SER A 164 -11.57 82.44 -84.06
C SER A 164 -12.68 82.16 -85.07
N ASN A 165 -12.62 81.01 -85.74
CA ASN A 165 -13.75 80.47 -86.49
C ASN A 165 -14.70 79.74 -85.53
N LEU A 166 -15.98 79.69 -85.90
CA LEU A 166 -17.00 78.81 -85.33
C LEU A 166 -17.20 77.64 -86.31
N ILE A 167 -16.83 76.44 -85.90
CA ILE A 167 -16.90 75.24 -86.74
C ILE A 167 -17.71 74.17 -86.00
N THR A 168 -18.90 73.89 -86.50
CA THR A 168 -19.80 72.96 -85.84
C THR A 168 -20.62 72.17 -86.85
N ASN A 169 -21.30 71.11 -86.39
CA ASN A 169 -22.33 70.42 -87.14
C ASN A 169 -21.82 69.79 -88.44
N SER A 170 -20.62 69.20 -88.39
CA SER A 170 -20.05 68.37 -89.46
C SER A 170 -20.32 66.89 -89.22
N ASP A 171 -20.51 66.10 -90.28
CA ASP A 171 -20.62 64.64 -90.19
C ASP A 171 -19.30 64.02 -89.69
N ASP A 172 -18.18 64.41 -90.28
CA ASP A 172 -16.84 64.00 -89.85
C ASP A 172 -16.15 65.16 -89.10
N ALA A 173 -14.86 65.39 -89.33
CA ALA A 173 -14.07 66.36 -88.57
C ALA A 173 -14.57 67.81 -88.74
N GLY A 174 -14.39 68.62 -87.69
CA GLY A 174 -14.48 70.07 -87.82
C GLY A 174 -13.38 70.60 -88.75
N VAL A 175 -12.13 70.21 -88.50
CA VAL A 175 -10.98 70.45 -89.37
C VAL A 175 -10.27 69.13 -89.63
N TRP A 176 -10.17 68.73 -90.90
CA TRP A 176 -9.48 67.52 -91.31
C TRP A 176 -8.25 67.85 -92.14
N ILE A 177 -7.08 67.61 -91.57
CA ILE A 177 -5.79 67.71 -92.26
C ILE A 177 -5.44 66.29 -92.71
N THR A 178 -5.75 65.94 -93.95
CA THR A 178 -5.72 64.53 -94.39
C THR A 178 -4.30 63.98 -94.48
N THR A 179 -4.16 62.66 -94.64
CA THR A 179 -2.86 61.95 -94.78
C THR A 179 -1.96 62.45 -95.91
N THR A 180 -2.51 63.20 -96.87
CA THR A 180 -1.75 63.74 -98.00
C THR A 180 -1.49 65.24 -97.88
N ALA A 181 -1.92 65.92 -96.81
CA ALA A 181 -1.66 67.33 -96.59
C ALA A 181 -0.20 67.61 -96.22
N GLY A 182 0.22 68.87 -96.34
CA GLY A 182 1.52 69.36 -95.91
C GLY A 182 1.56 69.73 -94.43
N THR A 183 2.68 70.33 -94.01
CA THR A 183 2.92 70.84 -92.66
C THR A 183 2.53 72.32 -92.54
N GLY A 184 2.64 72.88 -91.34
CA GLY A 184 2.46 74.30 -91.05
C GLY A 184 1.00 74.74 -90.94
N ASN A 185 0.07 73.81 -90.77
CA ASN A 185 -1.34 74.13 -90.61
C ASN A 185 -1.66 74.45 -89.14
N LEU A 186 -1.69 75.74 -88.84
CA LEU A 186 -2.06 76.31 -87.56
C LEU A 186 -3.58 76.28 -87.37
N VAL A 187 -4.07 75.57 -86.35
CA VAL A 187 -5.50 75.47 -86.02
C VAL A 187 -5.74 75.96 -84.60
N ARG A 188 -5.74 77.29 -84.42
CA ARG A 188 -6.01 77.89 -83.10
C ARG A 188 -6.25 79.38 -83.16
N PRO A 189 -6.79 79.95 -82.08
CA PRO A 189 -7.87 79.33 -81.33
C PRO A 189 -9.14 79.34 -82.20
N ASN A 190 -9.95 78.29 -82.12
CA ASN A 190 -11.26 78.20 -82.78
C ASN A 190 -12.28 77.61 -81.81
N GLN A 191 -13.56 77.91 -82.02
CA GLN A 191 -14.65 77.19 -81.35
C GLN A 191 -15.07 76.04 -82.26
N ILE A 192 -14.70 74.81 -81.89
CA ILE A 192 -14.94 73.62 -82.70
C ILE A 192 -15.71 72.60 -81.87
N PHE A 193 -17.01 72.42 -82.12
CA PHE A 193 -17.85 71.55 -81.32
C PHE A 193 -19.00 70.92 -82.09
N ASP A 194 -19.59 69.83 -81.57
CA ASP A 194 -20.71 69.12 -82.21
C ASP A 194 -20.38 68.67 -83.65
N ASN A 195 -19.12 68.28 -83.88
CA ASN A 195 -18.64 67.63 -85.11
C ASN A 195 -18.44 66.13 -84.84
N GLY A 196 -18.11 65.34 -85.87
CA GLY A 196 -17.87 63.90 -85.71
C GLY A 196 -19.14 63.10 -85.50
N LYS A 197 -20.29 63.57 -86.01
CA LYS A 197 -21.60 62.92 -85.87
C LYS A 197 -21.67 61.53 -86.52
N SER A 198 -20.73 61.20 -87.40
CA SER A 198 -20.49 59.85 -87.94
C SER A 198 -19.96 58.86 -86.88
N GLY A 199 -19.44 59.36 -85.76
CA GLY A 199 -18.87 58.59 -84.65
C GLY A 199 -17.37 58.29 -84.77
N VAL A 200 -16.72 58.75 -85.85
CA VAL A 200 -15.28 58.55 -86.09
C VAL A 200 -14.45 59.84 -86.16
N GLY A 201 -15.03 60.95 -86.63
CA GLY A 201 -14.34 62.24 -86.69
C GLY A 201 -14.30 62.98 -85.34
N MET A 202 -13.38 63.91 -85.21
CA MET A 202 -13.11 64.73 -84.03
C MET A 202 -13.23 66.23 -84.33
N GLY A 203 -12.97 67.09 -83.35
CA GLY A 203 -12.90 68.54 -83.61
C GLY A 203 -11.81 68.88 -84.62
N ILE A 204 -10.60 68.37 -84.39
CA ILE A 204 -9.47 68.41 -85.31
C ILE A 204 -9.02 66.96 -85.50
N ASP A 205 -8.87 66.54 -86.75
CA ASP A 205 -8.26 65.26 -87.14
C ASP A 205 -7.03 65.50 -88.01
N ILE A 206 -5.94 64.80 -87.71
CA ILE A 206 -4.68 64.82 -88.45
C ILE A 206 -4.42 63.42 -89.01
N GLY A 207 -4.31 63.34 -90.34
CA GLY A 207 -4.15 62.08 -91.05
C GLY A 207 -5.48 61.34 -91.21
N VAL A 208 -5.58 60.17 -90.59
CA VAL A 208 -6.78 59.31 -90.63
C VAL A 208 -7.78 59.81 -89.58
N LEU A 209 -9.09 59.67 -89.84
CA LEU A 209 -10.12 60.06 -88.85
C LEU A 209 -9.98 59.24 -87.55
N GLY A 210 -10.07 59.94 -86.42
CA GLY A 210 -9.88 59.42 -85.08
C GLY A 210 -8.53 59.81 -84.49
N GLN A 211 -8.41 59.72 -83.16
CA GLN A 211 -7.26 60.25 -82.44
C GLN A 211 -5.94 59.59 -82.88
N SER A 212 -4.96 60.42 -83.22
CA SER A 212 -3.59 60.04 -83.53
C SER A 212 -2.89 59.43 -82.32
N VAL A 213 -1.90 58.58 -82.60
CA VAL A 213 -1.03 58.03 -81.56
C VAL A 213 -0.23 59.19 -80.94
N ASN A 214 -0.02 59.13 -79.62
CA ASN A 214 0.80 60.07 -78.90
C ASN A 214 2.07 59.37 -78.46
N ASP A 215 3.12 59.43 -79.27
CA ASP A 215 4.34 58.64 -79.12
C ASP A 215 5.55 59.46 -78.61
N PRO A 216 6.47 58.86 -77.83
CA PRO A 216 7.56 59.63 -77.24
C PRO A 216 8.41 60.38 -78.28
N LEU A 217 8.71 61.65 -78.00
CA LEU A 217 9.53 62.56 -78.81
C LEU A 217 8.96 63.03 -80.15
N ASP A 218 7.77 62.55 -80.56
CA ASP A 218 7.07 62.98 -81.79
C ASP A 218 7.96 62.83 -83.05
N PRO A 219 8.32 61.59 -83.44
CA PRO A 219 9.10 61.27 -84.63
C PRO A 219 8.29 61.30 -85.93
N ASP A 220 6.98 61.54 -85.85
CA ASP A 220 6.06 61.44 -86.96
C ASP A 220 6.39 62.45 -88.09
N THR A 221 5.94 62.10 -89.29
CA THR A 221 6.11 62.93 -90.50
C THR A 221 4.81 62.99 -91.29
N GLY A 222 4.68 63.96 -92.18
CA GLY A 222 3.46 64.14 -92.99
C GLY A 222 2.60 65.30 -92.47
N PRO A 223 1.25 65.19 -92.47
CA PRO A 223 0.38 66.31 -92.12
C PRO A 223 0.68 66.82 -90.70
N ASN A 224 1.03 68.10 -90.59
CA ASN A 224 1.47 68.72 -89.34
C ASN A 224 2.55 67.94 -88.56
N ASN A 225 3.37 67.14 -89.25
CA ASN A 225 4.35 66.23 -88.64
C ASN A 225 3.76 65.30 -87.56
N GLY A 226 2.46 64.99 -87.60
CA GLY A 226 1.82 64.14 -86.58
C GLY A 226 1.75 64.76 -85.18
N GLN A 227 1.96 66.07 -85.04
CA GLN A 227 2.12 66.79 -83.78
C GLN A 227 1.36 66.19 -82.60
N ASN A 228 2.10 65.71 -81.61
CA ASN A 228 1.55 65.14 -80.39
C ASN A 228 0.66 66.11 -79.62
N TRP A 229 -0.40 65.55 -79.03
CA TRP A 229 -1.39 66.29 -78.26
C TRP A 229 -1.04 66.31 -76.76
N PRO A 230 -1.34 67.42 -76.05
CA PRO A 230 -1.05 67.55 -74.63
C PRO A 230 -2.13 66.88 -73.77
N GLN A 231 -1.77 66.45 -72.56
CA GLN A 231 -2.68 65.84 -71.60
C GLN A 231 -2.81 66.70 -70.34
N ILE A 232 -4.04 66.94 -69.89
CA ILE A 232 -4.32 67.59 -68.62
C ILE A 232 -4.31 66.51 -67.53
N THR A 233 -3.54 66.72 -66.45
CA THR A 233 -3.34 65.73 -65.38
C THR A 233 -3.88 66.18 -64.02
N ALA A 234 -4.10 67.48 -63.83
CA ALA A 234 -4.76 68.02 -62.65
C ALA A 234 -5.50 69.31 -62.98
N SER A 235 -6.60 69.56 -62.27
CA SER A 235 -7.23 70.88 -62.17
C SER A 235 -7.74 71.07 -60.75
N LEU A 236 -7.18 72.06 -60.06
CA LEU A 236 -7.58 72.39 -58.69
C LEU A 236 -8.25 73.77 -58.66
N PRO A 237 -9.40 73.92 -57.99
CA PRO A 237 -10.03 75.21 -57.82
C PRO A 237 -9.25 76.06 -56.80
N ASN A 238 -9.06 77.33 -57.12
CA ASN A 238 -8.58 78.33 -56.18
C ASN A 238 -9.76 79.00 -55.46
N PRO A 239 -9.57 79.54 -54.25
CA PRO A 239 -10.61 80.26 -53.51
C PRO A 239 -11.20 81.48 -54.27
N ASP A 240 -10.44 82.07 -55.20
CA ASP A 240 -10.83 83.22 -56.02
C ASP A 240 -11.65 82.85 -57.26
N GLY A 241 -11.94 81.56 -57.48
CA GLY A 241 -12.67 81.06 -58.64
C GLY A 241 -11.81 80.82 -59.89
N THR A 242 -10.50 81.08 -59.84
CA THR A 242 -9.54 80.60 -60.85
C THR A 242 -9.21 79.13 -60.62
N ARG A 243 -8.46 78.52 -61.55
CA ARG A 243 -8.03 77.11 -61.43
C ARG A 243 -6.57 76.95 -61.77
N GLU A 244 -5.86 76.14 -61.00
CA GLU A 244 -4.53 75.66 -61.35
C GLU A 244 -4.66 74.38 -62.17
N VAL A 245 -4.26 74.43 -63.44
CA VAL A 245 -4.33 73.30 -64.37
C VAL A 245 -2.93 72.82 -64.69
N THR A 246 -2.64 71.56 -64.42
CA THR A 246 -1.37 70.91 -64.77
C THR A 246 -1.53 70.20 -66.10
N VAL A 247 -0.64 70.51 -67.06
CA VAL A 247 -0.62 69.93 -68.40
C VAL A 247 0.75 69.30 -68.66
N THR A 248 0.73 68.14 -69.30
CA THR A 248 1.92 67.42 -69.78
C THR A 248 1.92 67.34 -71.31
N LEU A 249 3.10 67.39 -71.93
CA LEU A 249 3.30 67.12 -73.35
C LEU A 249 4.60 66.35 -73.52
N ASP A 250 4.57 65.31 -74.35
CA ASP A 250 5.76 64.63 -74.87
C ASP A 250 5.81 64.92 -76.38
N SER A 251 6.79 65.67 -76.84
CA SER A 251 6.95 66.02 -78.25
C SER A 251 8.41 66.38 -78.54
N LYS A 252 8.70 66.92 -79.72
CA LYS A 252 10.06 67.20 -80.20
C LYS A 252 10.90 67.93 -79.14
N PRO A 253 12.11 67.43 -78.79
CA PRO A 253 12.96 68.04 -77.77
C PRO A 253 13.31 69.52 -78.02
N ASN A 254 13.51 70.27 -76.92
CA ASN A 254 13.94 71.68 -76.93
C ASN A 254 13.10 72.59 -77.85
N THR A 255 11.80 72.30 -77.98
CA THR A 255 10.91 72.99 -78.92
C THR A 255 9.83 73.74 -78.15
N ASN A 256 9.59 75.00 -78.52
CA ASN A 256 8.54 75.81 -77.93
C ASN A 256 7.18 75.43 -78.50
N PHE A 257 6.30 74.96 -77.61
CA PHE A 257 4.91 74.71 -77.94
C PHE A 257 4.02 75.76 -77.28
N ARG A 258 2.95 76.11 -77.97
CA ARG A 258 1.81 76.75 -77.33
C ARG A 258 0.76 75.70 -76.99
N ILE A 259 0.30 75.71 -75.75
CA ILE A 259 -0.86 74.97 -75.29
C ILE A 259 -2.07 75.89 -75.19
N ASP A 260 -3.20 75.48 -75.76
CA ASP A 260 -4.50 76.10 -75.51
C ASP A 260 -5.42 75.11 -74.79
N ILE A 261 -6.07 75.58 -73.73
CA ILE A 261 -6.93 74.77 -72.86
C ILE A 261 -8.38 75.19 -73.09
N TYR A 262 -9.24 74.23 -73.32
CA TYR A 262 -10.64 74.42 -73.63
C TYR A 262 -11.54 73.68 -72.63
N ARG A 263 -12.70 74.27 -72.34
CA ARG A 263 -13.85 73.54 -71.85
C ARG A 263 -14.41 72.71 -73.01
N ALA A 264 -14.52 71.42 -72.76
CA ALA A 264 -15.19 70.50 -73.67
C ALA A 264 -16.67 70.36 -73.26
N PRO A 265 -17.61 70.41 -74.22
CA PRO A 265 -19.03 70.19 -73.92
C PRO A 265 -19.34 68.71 -73.72
N ASP A 266 -18.51 67.83 -74.29
CA ASP A 266 -18.67 66.39 -74.30
C ASP A 266 -17.30 65.70 -74.30
N CYS A 267 -17.30 64.43 -73.93
CA CYS A 267 -16.17 63.55 -74.12
C CYS A 267 -16.59 62.39 -75.02
N PRO A 268 -16.06 62.29 -76.25
CA PRO A 268 -16.40 61.21 -77.16
C PRO A 268 -16.10 59.82 -76.56
N ALA A 269 -16.85 58.82 -77.02
CA ALA A 269 -16.71 57.44 -76.54
C ALA A 269 -15.25 56.94 -76.69
N GLY A 270 -14.73 56.33 -75.62
CA GLY A 270 -13.32 55.90 -75.57
C GLY A 270 -12.32 57.01 -75.27
N ASN A 271 -12.78 58.19 -74.79
CA ASN A 271 -11.96 59.33 -74.38
C ASN A 271 -11.10 59.93 -75.51
N ARG A 272 -11.55 59.79 -76.77
CA ARG A 272 -10.83 60.26 -77.97
C ARG A 272 -11.04 61.76 -78.14
N GLY A 273 -10.04 62.57 -77.78
CA GLY A 273 -9.98 64.04 -77.93
C GLY A 273 -11.30 64.82 -78.06
N GLY A 274 -11.73 65.48 -77.00
CA GLY A 274 -13.03 66.17 -76.96
C GLY A 274 -13.16 67.40 -77.85
N ASN A 275 -14.41 67.82 -78.08
CA ASN A 275 -14.72 69.07 -78.77
C ASN A 275 -14.20 70.28 -77.98
N MET A 276 -13.81 71.35 -78.68
CA MET A 276 -13.22 72.57 -78.13
C MET A 276 -14.23 73.72 -78.16
N LEU A 277 -15.10 73.81 -77.14
CA LEU A 277 -16.17 74.82 -77.12
C LEU A 277 -15.63 76.20 -76.71
N ASN A 278 -15.06 76.32 -75.51
CA ASN A 278 -14.62 77.61 -74.94
C ASN A 278 -13.18 77.54 -74.47
N ARG A 279 -12.30 78.35 -75.05
CA ARG A 279 -10.92 78.49 -74.57
C ARG A 279 -10.92 79.21 -73.22
N ILE A 280 -10.38 78.56 -72.18
CA ILE A 280 -10.32 79.12 -70.81
C ILE A 280 -8.92 79.60 -70.42
N GLY A 281 -7.91 79.24 -71.18
CA GLY A 281 -6.53 79.59 -70.90
C GLY A 281 -5.58 79.03 -71.93
N GLY A 282 -4.30 79.31 -71.75
CA GLY A 282 -3.23 78.72 -72.53
C GLY A 282 -1.94 79.50 -72.43
N PHE A 283 -0.84 78.80 -72.58
CA PHE A 283 0.51 79.26 -72.27
C PHE A 283 1.50 78.77 -73.33
N ALA A 284 2.72 79.27 -73.27
CA ALA A 284 3.82 78.79 -74.09
C ALA A 284 4.90 78.21 -73.17
N ALA A 285 5.42 77.03 -73.50
CA ALA A 285 6.50 76.41 -72.78
C ALA A 285 7.36 75.54 -73.72
N PRO A 286 8.68 75.48 -73.51
CA PRO A 286 9.54 74.53 -74.20
C PRO A 286 9.38 73.12 -73.63
N THR A 287 9.50 72.11 -74.48
CA THR A 287 9.91 70.77 -74.07
C THR A 287 11.39 70.78 -73.64
N ASN A 288 11.76 69.93 -72.70
CA ASN A 288 13.15 69.77 -72.28
C ASN A 288 13.97 68.93 -73.30
N GLY A 289 15.23 68.64 -72.97
CA GLY A 289 16.11 67.82 -73.81
C GLY A 289 15.66 66.37 -74.03
N ALA A 290 14.68 65.90 -73.25
CA ALA A 290 14.03 64.59 -73.38
C ALA A 290 12.63 64.69 -74.00
N GLY A 291 12.26 65.83 -74.59
CA GLY A 291 10.94 66.00 -75.25
C GLY A 291 9.77 66.26 -74.32
N GLN A 292 10.00 66.32 -73.01
CA GLN A 292 8.92 66.41 -72.02
C GLN A 292 8.68 67.85 -71.55
N MET A 293 7.41 68.19 -71.35
CA MET A 293 6.94 69.40 -70.70
C MET A 293 5.90 69.02 -69.65
N THR A 294 6.00 69.58 -68.46
CA THR A 294 4.95 69.57 -67.44
C THR A 294 4.89 70.97 -66.85
N THR A 295 3.70 71.57 -66.84
CA THR A 295 3.53 72.94 -66.33
C THR A 295 2.16 73.08 -65.72
N THR A 296 2.12 73.72 -64.55
CA THR A 296 0.88 74.18 -63.90
C THR A 296 0.65 75.64 -64.28
N VAL A 297 -0.56 75.95 -64.74
CA VAL A 297 -0.95 77.29 -65.17
C VAL A 297 -2.26 77.69 -64.52
N THR A 298 -2.37 78.94 -64.11
CA THR A 298 -3.65 79.51 -63.67
C THR A 298 -4.50 79.85 -64.89
N VAL A 299 -5.69 79.27 -64.97
CA VAL A 299 -6.68 79.56 -66.02
C VAL A 299 -7.96 80.16 -65.42
N ASN A 300 -8.77 80.77 -66.27
CA ASN A 300 -10.08 81.26 -65.83
C ASN A 300 -10.96 80.05 -65.46
N GLY A 301 -11.43 80.01 -64.22
CA GLY A 301 -12.19 78.89 -63.68
C GLY A 301 -13.70 79.02 -63.78
N GLY A 302 -14.21 80.03 -64.49
CA GLY A 302 -15.65 80.29 -64.64
C GLY A 302 -16.46 79.03 -64.99
N GLY A 303 -17.56 78.83 -64.24
CA GLY A 303 -18.46 77.67 -64.35
C GLY A 303 -18.18 76.56 -63.33
N SER A 304 -19.14 75.65 -63.16
CA SER A 304 -18.97 74.43 -62.35
C SER A 304 -17.84 73.54 -62.90
N PRO A 305 -17.20 72.69 -62.07
CA PRO A 305 -16.28 71.67 -62.55
C PRO A 305 -16.85 70.91 -63.75
N GLY A 306 -16.08 70.79 -64.83
CA GLY A 306 -16.50 70.17 -66.08
C GLY A 306 -15.40 69.41 -66.79
N LEU A 307 -15.54 69.22 -68.10
CA LEU A 307 -14.58 68.53 -68.95
C LEU A 307 -13.57 69.51 -69.55
N LEU A 308 -12.29 69.14 -69.57
CA LEU A 308 -11.20 69.89 -70.20
C LEU A 308 -10.49 69.09 -71.27
N VAL A 309 -10.06 69.78 -72.31
CA VAL A 309 -9.14 69.28 -73.34
C VAL A 309 -8.11 70.34 -73.67
N ALA A 310 -6.99 69.93 -74.25
CA ALA A 310 -5.96 70.87 -74.68
C ALA A 310 -5.38 70.48 -76.06
N THR A 311 -4.89 71.47 -76.78
CA THR A 311 -4.15 71.31 -78.05
C THR A 311 -2.76 71.90 -77.91
N ALA A 312 -1.78 71.32 -78.58
CA ALA A 312 -0.43 71.85 -78.70
C ALA A 312 -0.19 72.39 -80.11
N THR A 313 0.59 73.46 -80.21
CA THR A 313 1.03 74.01 -81.49
C THR A 313 2.50 74.32 -81.43
N ASN A 314 3.28 73.77 -82.37
CA ASN A 314 4.68 74.11 -82.56
C ASN A 314 4.79 75.57 -83.01
N GLN A 315 5.49 76.41 -82.24
CA GLN A 315 5.58 77.84 -82.54
C GLN A 315 6.49 78.18 -83.73
N VAL A 316 7.35 77.25 -84.15
CA VAL A 316 8.26 77.46 -85.28
C VAL A 316 7.59 77.06 -86.58
N THR A 317 7.01 75.86 -86.63
CA THR A 317 6.41 75.32 -87.86
C THR A 317 4.96 75.74 -88.04
N GLY A 318 4.23 76.01 -86.96
CA GLY A 318 2.78 76.25 -86.99
C GLY A 318 1.95 74.97 -86.89
N ASP A 319 2.57 73.79 -86.83
CA ASP A 319 1.89 72.50 -86.71
C ASP A 319 1.04 72.46 -85.44
N SER A 320 -0.26 72.29 -85.58
CA SER A 320 -1.19 72.09 -84.45
C SER A 320 -1.56 70.63 -84.30
N SER A 321 -1.70 70.17 -83.06
CA SER A 321 -2.17 68.84 -82.69
C SER A 321 -3.68 68.71 -82.77
N GLU A 322 -4.14 67.47 -82.72
CA GLU A 322 -5.50 67.14 -82.29
C GLU A 322 -5.74 67.51 -80.82
N PRO A 323 -7.00 67.58 -80.34
CA PRO A 323 -7.27 67.71 -78.91
C PRO A 323 -6.85 66.45 -78.14
N GLY A 324 -6.21 66.64 -76.98
CA GLY A 324 -5.87 65.54 -76.08
C GLY A 324 -7.07 64.95 -75.34
N LEU A 325 -6.82 63.88 -74.59
CA LEU A 325 -7.83 63.17 -73.79
C LEU A 325 -8.61 64.12 -72.86
N CYS A 326 -9.88 63.82 -72.61
CA CYS A 326 -10.71 64.61 -71.70
C CYS A 326 -10.23 64.45 -70.25
N PHE A 327 -10.21 65.55 -69.51
CA PHE A 327 -9.98 65.59 -68.07
C PHE A 327 -11.25 66.04 -67.33
N ILE A 328 -11.69 65.27 -66.33
CA ILE A 328 -12.85 65.59 -65.49
C ILE A 328 -12.35 66.36 -64.26
N GLU A 329 -12.83 67.59 -64.07
CA GLU A 329 -12.49 68.38 -62.89
C GLU A 329 -13.19 67.83 -61.63
N PRO A 330 -12.45 67.57 -60.52
CA PRO A 330 -13.05 67.12 -59.27
C PRO A 330 -13.84 68.24 -58.55
N ALA A 331 -14.91 67.89 -57.84
CA ALA A 331 -15.74 68.79 -57.05
C ALA A 331 -15.08 69.15 -55.70
N ALA A 332 -15.23 70.38 -55.22
CA ALA A 332 -14.69 70.79 -53.92
C ALA A 332 -15.36 70.06 -52.75
N THR A 333 -14.62 69.80 -51.67
CA THR A 333 -15.14 69.18 -50.44
C THR A 333 -14.82 70.00 -49.19
N THR A 334 -15.59 69.77 -48.12
CA THR A 334 -15.33 70.28 -46.77
C THR A 334 -15.37 69.12 -45.78
N THR A 335 -14.29 68.95 -45.03
CA THR A 335 -14.17 67.97 -43.94
C THR A 335 -14.47 68.68 -42.63
N THR A 336 -15.19 68.02 -41.71
CA THR A 336 -15.48 68.56 -40.37
C THR A 336 -15.46 67.44 -39.35
N ILE A 337 -14.71 67.60 -38.26
CA ILE A 337 -14.78 66.73 -37.08
C ILE A 337 -16.07 67.06 -36.35
N THR A 338 -16.95 66.07 -36.18
CA THR A 338 -18.31 66.25 -35.63
C THR A 338 -18.47 65.70 -34.21
N ASN A 339 -17.56 64.83 -33.78
CA ASN A 339 -17.57 64.20 -32.45
C ASN A 339 -16.18 63.61 -32.15
N ASP A 340 -15.74 63.67 -30.90
CA ASP A 340 -14.49 63.10 -30.39
C ASP A 340 -14.65 62.46 -28.98
N SER A 341 -15.83 61.94 -28.69
CA SER A 341 -16.19 61.42 -27.37
C SER A 341 -15.44 60.14 -26.95
N PRO A 342 -15.07 60.00 -25.67
CA PRO A 342 -15.20 61.00 -24.59
C PRO A 342 -14.11 62.09 -24.65
N ASP A 343 -14.49 63.36 -24.45
CA ASP A 343 -13.57 64.50 -24.27
C ASP A 343 -13.86 65.21 -22.92
N ALA A 344 -12.97 65.19 -21.92
CA ALA A 344 -11.65 64.57 -21.92
C ALA A 344 -11.70 63.03 -21.88
N SER A 345 -10.78 62.35 -22.59
CA SER A 345 -10.52 60.92 -22.45
C SER A 345 -9.47 60.64 -21.37
N GLN A 346 -9.45 59.43 -20.81
CA GLN A 346 -8.38 59.00 -19.90
C GLN A 346 -7.20 58.38 -20.66
N PHE A 347 -5.99 58.42 -20.09
CA PHE A 347 -4.83 57.69 -20.60
C PHE A 347 -5.16 56.20 -20.80
N GLY A 348 -4.94 55.69 -22.01
CA GLY A 348 -5.29 54.31 -22.38
C GLY A 348 -6.79 54.01 -22.50
N GLN A 349 -7.66 55.03 -22.49
CA GLN A 349 -9.08 54.90 -22.85
C GLN A 349 -9.25 55.20 -24.35
N PRO A 350 -9.85 54.29 -25.14
CA PRO A 350 -10.17 54.58 -26.52
C PRO A 350 -11.28 55.64 -26.64
N TYR A 351 -11.12 56.59 -27.55
CA TYR A 351 -12.14 57.60 -27.90
C TYR A 351 -12.46 57.54 -29.39
N THR A 352 -13.69 57.88 -29.76
CA THR A 352 -14.20 57.75 -31.13
C THR A 352 -14.31 59.11 -31.78
N VAL A 353 -13.60 59.31 -32.88
CA VAL A 353 -13.67 60.52 -33.70
C VAL A 353 -14.55 60.26 -34.91
N THR A 354 -15.56 61.10 -35.12
CA THR A 354 -16.48 61.03 -36.27
C THR A 354 -16.32 62.26 -37.13
N VAL A 355 -16.25 62.08 -38.44
CA VAL A 355 -15.97 63.11 -39.44
C VAL A 355 -17.07 63.12 -40.49
N LEU A 356 -17.48 64.31 -40.91
CA LEU A 356 -18.37 64.54 -42.04
C LEU A 356 -17.59 65.20 -43.17
N VAL A 357 -17.59 64.58 -44.35
CA VAL A 357 -17.08 65.11 -45.61
C VAL A 357 -18.26 65.46 -46.51
N SER A 358 -18.40 66.74 -46.86
CA SER A 358 -19.51 67.26 -47.66
C SER A 358 -19.01 67.86 -48.97
N SER A 359 -19.87 67.87 -50.00
CA SER A 359 -19.63 68.54 -51.29
C SER A 359 -20.92 69.22 -51.79
N PRO A 360 -20.83 70.34 -52.54
CA PRO A 360 -21.99 70.94 -53.20
C PRO A 360 -22.61 70.07 -54.30
N VAL A 361 -21.89 69.07 -54.82
CA VAL A 361 -22.35 68.19 -55.91
C VAL A 361 -21.91 66.75 -55.64
N GLY A 362 -22.87 65.83 -55.51
CA GLY A 362 -22.60 64.42 -55.22
C GLY A 362 -22.23 64.17 -53.75
N THR A 363 -22.15 62.89 -53.38
CA THR A 363 -21.70 62.45 -52.06
C THR A 363 -20.24 62.04 -52.12
N PRO A 364 -19.34 62.64 -51.31
CA PRO A 364 -17.94 62.22 -51.25
C PRO A 364 -17.80 60.75 -50.83
N SER A 365 -16.91 60.05 -51.51
CA SER A 365 -16.49 58.67 -51.22
C SER A 365 -14.97 58.60 -51.08
N GLY A 366 -14.44 57.54 -50.48
CA GLY A 366 -13.00 57.36 -50.30
C GLY A 366 -12.65 57.24 -48.82
N SER A 367 -11.43 57.67 -48.46
CA SER A 367 -10.89 57.48 -47.11
C SER A 367 -10.63 58.78 -46.36
N VAL A 368 -10.79 58.73 -45.04
CA VAL A 368 -10.38 59.79 -44.11
C VAL A 368 -9.37 59.23 -43.12
N THR A 369 -8.25 59.94 -42.94
CA THR A 369 -7.26 59.62 -41.91
C THR A 369 -7.39 60.60 -40.76
N ILE A 370 -7.50 60.08 -39.53
CA ILE A 370 -7.61 60.87 -38.30
C ILE A 370 -6.34 60.62 -37.47
N SER A 371 -5.68 61.69 -37.01
CA SER A 371 -4.49 61.61 -36.15
C SER A 371 -4.59 62.51 -34.94
N ASP A 372 -3.96 62.13 -33.83
CA ASP A 372 -3.84 62.95 -32.62
C ASP A 372 -2.63 63.90 -32.60
N GLY A 373 -1.85 63.93 -33.69
CA GLY A 373 -0.67 64.78 -33.85
C GLY A 373 0.60 64.30 -33.14
N LEU A 374 0.54 63.20 -32.37
CA LEU A 374 1.66 62.65 -31.61
C LEU A 374 1.95 61.17 -31.95
N GLY A 375 1.58 60.76 -33.17
CA GLY A 375 1.93 59.45 -33.75
C GLY A 375 0.81 58.42 -33.70
N ASN A 376 -0.32 58.67 -33.00
CA ASN A 376 -1.50 57.82 -33.11
C ASN A 376 -2.34 58.30 -34.29
N GLN A 377 -2.69 57.38 -35.15
CA GLN A 377 -3.51 57.63 -36.32
C GLN A 377 -4.36 56.41 -36.63
N CYS A 378 -5.45 56.65 -37.32
CA CYS A 378 -6.25 55.59 -37.89
C CYS A 378 -6.99 56.09 -39.13
N THR A 379 -7.42 55.17 -39.98
CA THR A 379 -8.01 55.47 -41.27
C THR A 379 -9.33 54.74 -41.41
N ASP A 380 -10.37 55.46 -41.82
CA ASP A 380 -11.62 54.88 -42.29
C ASP A 380 -11.61 54.94 -43.82
N ASP A 381 -11.50 53.78 -44.47
CA ASP A 381 -11.44 53.64 -45.92
C ASP A 381 -12.82 53.63 -46.60
N THR A 382 -13.89 53.72 -45.82
CA THR A 382 -15.27 53.50 -46.29
C THR A 382 -16.20 54.62 -45.86
N LEU A 383 -16.00 55.82 -46.38
CA LEU A 383 -16.96 56.91 -46.20
C LEU A 383 -18.36 56.49 -46.68
N SER A 384 -19.32 56.41 -45.75
CA SER A 384 -20.71 56.05 -46.01
C SER A 384 -21.58 57.29 -45.85
N GLY A 385 -22.20 57.75 -46.93
CA GLY A 385 -22.95 59.01 -46.91
C GLY A 385 -22.09 60.26 -46.63
N GLY A 386 -20.78 60.19 -46.88
CA GLY A 386 -19.82 61.23 -46.52
C GLY A 386 -19.36 61.18 -45.05
N ILE A 387 -19.82 60.22 -44.25
CA ILE A 387 -19.42 60.07 -42.85
C ILE A 387 -18.33 59.01 -42.73
N GLY A 388 -17.28 59.33 -41.98
CA GLY A 388 -16.25 58.39 -41.55
C GLY A 388 -16.09 58.43 -40.03
N SER A 389 -15.67 57.33 -39.43
CA SER A 389 -15.43 57.28 -37.99
C SER A 389 -14.27 56.35 -37.65
N CYS A 390 -13.53 56.69 -36.62
CA CYS A 390 -12.45 55.83 -36.16
C CYS A 390 -12.15 56.00 -34.67
N GLN A 391 -11.62 54.95 -34.04
CA GLN A 391 -11.17 54.98 -32.64
C GLN A 391 -9.68 55.25 -32.55
N LEU A 392 -9.31 56.19 -31.68
CA LEU A 392 -7.94 56.51 -31.32
C LEU A 392 -7.67 56.14 -29.85
N LEU A 393 -6.40 55.88 -29.56
CA LEU A 393 -5.90 55.58 -28.22
C LEU A 393 -4.66 56.42 -27.96
N SER A 394 -4.80 57.48 -27.16
CA SER A 394 -3.68 58.38 -26.90
C SER A 394 -2.71 57.80 -25.85
N THR A 395 -1.43 57.95 -26.14
CA THR A 395 -0.31 57.35 -25.39
C THR A 395 0.35 58.31 -24.39
N SER A 396 -0.24 59.47 -24.14
CA SER A 396 0.24 60.44 -23.15
C SER A 396 -0.87 61.37 -22.68
N VAL A 397 -0.84 61.76 -21.41
CA VAL A 397 -1.69 62.81 -20.83
C VAL A 397 -1.38 64.17 -21.44
N GLY A 398 -2.36 65.06 -21.49
CA GLY A 398 -2.27 66.42 -22.02
C GLY A 398 -3.10 66.64 -23.28
N ASN A 399 -3.21 67.91 -23.68
CA ASN A 399 -4.01 68.32 -24.84
C ASN A 399 -3.42 67.75 -26.14
N LYS A 400 -4.30 67.24 -27.01
CA LYS A 400 -4.03 66.74 -28.36
C LYS A 400 -4.70 67.65 -29.37
N THR A 401 -4.17 67.69 -30.59
CA THR A 401 -4.81 68.34 -31.73
C THR A 401 -5.19 67.25 -32.71
N LEU A 402 -6.47 66.90 -32.74
CA LEU A 402 -7.00 65.95 -33.71
C LEU A 402 -6.96 66.59 -35.10
N THR A 403 -6.50 65.84 -36.08
CA THR A 403 -6.45 66.25 -37.49
C THR A 403 -7.14 65.19 -38.33
N ALA A 404 -8.22 65.55 -39.02
CA ALA A 404 -8.92 64.71 -39.97
C ALA A 404 -8.59 65.14 -41.40
N ASN A 405 -8.05 64.23 -42.20
CA ASN A 405 -7.62 64.47 -43.57
C ASN A 405 -8.37 63.56 -44.55
N TYR A 406 -9.23 64.14 -45.39
CA TYR A 406 -9.83 63.47 -46.54
C TYR A 406 -8.92 63.60 -47.76
N LEU A 407 -8.49 62.46 -48.32
CA LEU A 407 -7.50 62.42 -49.40
C LEU A 407 -8.07 62.72 -50.79
N GLY A 408 -9.38 62.91 -50.91
CA GLY A 408 -10.05 63.08 -52.20
C GLY A 408 -10.41 61.77 -52.89
N SER A 409 -11.03 61.88 -54.06
CA SER A 409 -11.37 60.80 -54.99
C SER A 409 -11.30 61.30 -56.43
N PHE A 410 -11.53 60.43 -57.41
CA PHE A 410 -11.56 60.83 -58.84
C PHE A 410 -12.55 61.97 -59.13
N THR A 411 -13.62 62.08 -58.35
CA THR A 411 -14.69 63.08 -58.55
C THR A 411 -14.71 64.18 -57.48
N HIS A 412 -13.88 64.10 -56.43
CA HIS A 412 -13.92 65.03 -55.30
C HIS A 412 -12.51 65.40 -54.82
N ALA A 413 -12.26 66.69 -54.57
CA ALA A 413 -10.98 67.21 -54.11
C ALA A 413 -10.71 66.86 -52.63
N PRO A 414 -9.44 66.78 -52.19
CA PRO A 414 -9.07 66.59 -50.79
C PRO A 414 -9.48 67.78 -49.90
N SER A 415 -9.69 67.53 -48.61
CA SER A 415 -9.93 68.57 -47.58
C SER A 415 -9.53 68.08 -46.18
N SER A 416 -9.46 68.98 -45.19
CA SER A 416 -9.00 68.67 -43.83
C SER A 416 -9.67 69.53 -42.76
N ASP A 417 -9.67 69.06 -41.52
CA ASP A 417 -10.13 69.80 -40.33
C ASP A 417 -9.30 69.47 -39.08
N THR A 418 -9.32 70.34 -38.06
CA THR A 418 -8.61 70.14 -36.79
C THR A 418 -9.45 70.54 -35.58
N GLU A 419 -9.39 69.75 -34.49
CA GLU A 419 -10.11 70.01 -33.22
C GLU A 419 -9.22 69.68 -32.00
N PRO A 420 -9.22 70.46 -30.90
CA PRO A 420 -8.54 70.08 -29.65
C PRO A 420 -9.23 68.92 -28.93
N HIS A 421 -8.45 68.06 -28.25
CA HIS A 421 -8.95 66.97 -27.42
C HIS A 421 -8.12 66.83 -26.14
N ALA A 422 -8.75 66.69 -24.97
CA ALA A 422 -8.02 66.58 -23.70
C ALA A 422 -7.83 65.11 -23.27
N VAL A 423 -6.61 64.74 -22.89
CA VAL A 423 -6.31 63.43 -22.28
C VAL A 423 -5.89 63.63 -20.82
N VAL A 424 -6.60 63.04 -19.87
CA VAL A 424 -6.32 63.11 -18.43
C VAL A 424 -5.73 61.79 -17.90
N ALA A 425 -5.14 61.80 -16.70
CA ALA A 425 -4.63 60.59 -16.07
C ALA A 425 -5.74 59.56 -15.81
N ALA A 426 -5.43 58.26 -15.96
CA ALA A 426 -6.37 57.19 -15.73
C ALA A 426 -6.72 57.07 -14.24
N THR A 427 -8.02 56.96 -13.94
CA THR A 427 -8.46 56.69 -12.57
C THR A 427 -8.12 55.25 -12.20
N THR A 428 -7.58 55.04 -11.01
CA THR A 428 -7.20 53.73 -10.50
C THR A 428 -8.03 53.33 -9.29
N THR A 429 -8.14 52.03 -9.06
CA THR A 429 -8.69 51.43 -7.84
C THR A 429 -7.67 50.43 -7.34
N THR A 430 -7.23 50.59 -6.10
CA THR A 430 -6.43 49.59 -5.38
C THR A 430 -7.40 48.67 -4.66
N THR A 431 -7.09 47.38 -4.61
CA THR A 431 -7.86 46.38 -3.86
C THR A 431 -6.89 45.41 -3.21
N ILE A 432 -7.03 45.17 -1.90
CA ILE A 432 -6.38 44.05 -1.22
C ILE A 432 -7.20 42.80 -1.58
N VAL A 433 -6.60 41.86 -2.30
CA VAL A 433 -7.32 40.67 -2.79
C VAL A 433 -7.08 39.43 -1.93
N SER A 434 -6.04 39.44 -1.09
CA SER A 434 -5.72 38.36 -0.17
C SER A 434 -4.68 38.81 0.85
N ASP A 435 -4.77 38.28 2.07
CA ASP A 435 -3.88 38.54 3.20
C ASP A 435 -3.52 37.25 3.96
N LEU A 436 -3.24 36.18 3.22
CA LEU A 436 -3.09 34.84 3.77
C LEU A 436 -1.76 34.61 4.51
N PRO A 437 -1.77 33.83 5.62
CA PRO A 437 -2.96 33.29 6.30
C PRO A 437 -3.68 34.35 7.15
N ASP A 438 -5.02 34.40 7.10
CA ASP A 438 -5.89 35.20 8.00
C ASP A 438 -6.91 34.27 8.70
N PRO A 439 -6.86 34.10 10.05
CA PRO A 439 -5.93 34.74 10.97
C PRO A 439 -4.47 34.25 10.84
N SER A 440 -3.51 35.14 11.14
CA SER A 440 -2.09 34.78 11.31
C SER A 440 -1.71 34.66 12.79
N GLU A 441 -0.66 33.89 13.10
CA GLU A 441 -0.07 33.85 14.45
C GLU A 441 0.92 35.00 14.68
N VAL A 442 1.12 35.41 15.94
CA VAL A 442 2.18 36.36 16.31
C VAL A 442 3.54 35.90 15.77
N GLY A 443 4.24 36.76 15.02
CA GLY A 443 5.54 36.44 14.43
C GLY A 443 5.47 35.55 13.18
N GLN A 444 4.29 35.09 12.77
CA GLN A 444 4.09 34.40 11.50
C GLN A 444 4.07 35.41 10.34
N PRO A 445 4.81 35.17 9.26
CA PRO A 445 4.70 36.00 8.07
C PRO A 445 3.40 35.70 7.31
N TYR A 446 2.67 36.75 6.92
CA TYR A 446 1.50 36.68 6.04
C TYR A 446 1.71 37.55 4.79
N THR A 447 1.10 37.14 3.68
CA THR A 447 1.30 37.77 2.36
C THR A 447 0.09 38.60 1.99
N VAL A 448 0.28 39.92 1.85
CA VAL A 448 -0.74 40.83 1.36
C VAL A 448 -0.58 40.97 -0.15
N SER A 449 -1.59 40.53 -0.89
CA SER A 449 -1.67 40.65 -2.34
C SER A 449 -2.62 41.77 -2.71
N VAL A 450 -2.19 42.64 -3.62
CA VAL A 450 -2.97 43.81 -4.06
C VAL A 450 -3.14 43.78 -5.58
N GLN A 451 -4.26 44.33 -6.03
CA GLN A 451 -4.53 44.63 -7.42
C GLN A 451 -4.77 46.13 -7.57
N VAL A 452 -4.14 46.73 -8.57
CA VAL A 452 -4.41 48.09 -9.03
C VAL A 452 -4.97 48.00 -10.43
N ARG A 453 -6.19 48.48 -10.62
CA ARG A 453 -6.92 48.41 -11.89
C ARG A 453 -7.40 49.79 -12.31
N THR A 454 -7.56 49.99 -13.61
CA THR A 454 -8.29 51.14 -14.18
C THR A 454 -9.77 50.80 -14.36
N LEU A 455 -10.59 51.81 -14.65
CA LEU A 455 -12.02 51.61 -14.92
C LEU A 455 -12.24 50.64 -16.08
N ALA A 456 -13.29 49.80 -16.01
CA ALA A 456 -13.63 48.86 -17.06
C ALA A 456 -13.73 49.55 -18.44
N GLY A 457 -13.06 48.97 -19.44
CA GLY A 457 -12.95 49.53 -20.80
C GLY A 457 -11.70 50.39 -21.04
N ASN A 458 -10.93 50.74 -20.00
CA ASN A 458 -9.60 51.34 -20.14
C ASN A 458 -8.53 50.23 -20.28
N THR A 459 -7.65 50.34 -21.27
CA THR A 459 -6.62 49.32 -21.55
C THR A 459 -5.28 49.60 -20.88
N ALA A 460 -5.12 50.73 -20.19
CA ALA A 460 -3.90 51.06 -19.45
C ALA A 460 -3.75 50.18 -18.20
N THR A 461 -2.61 49.50 -18.09
CA THR A 461 -2.22 48.72 -16.92
C THR A 461 -1.39 49.58 -15.95
N PRO A 462 -1.86 49.81 -14.71
CA PRO A 462 -1.09 50.56 -13.71
C PRO A 462 0.23 49.85 -13.35
N GLY A 463 1.33 50.59 -13.39
CA GLY A 463 2.64 50.19 -12.86
C GLY A 463 3.02 51.01 -11.61
N GLY A 464 4.20 50.77 -11.03
CA GLY A 464 4.71 51.56 -9.89
C GLY A 464 4.65 50.83 -8.55
N GLN A 465 4.68 51.59 -7.46
CA GLN A 465 4.84 51.09 -6.09
C GLN A 465 3.55 51.17 -5.27
N VAL A 466 3.33 50.18 -4.40
CA VAL A 466 2.25 50.18 -3.40
C VAL A 466 2.86 50.01 -2.02
N ALA A 467 2.57 50.95 -1.12
CA ALA A 467 2.94 50.87 0.29
C ALA A 467 1.88 50.09 1.06
N VAL A 468 2.27 49.07 1.82
CA VAL A 468 1.36 48.26 2.64
C VAL A 468 1.76 48.38 4.11
N SER A 469 0.79 48.54 5.00
CA SER A 469 0.99 48.60 6.46
C SER A 469 -0.07 47.81 7.21
N ASP A 470 0.29 47.28 8.39
CA ASP A 470 -0.66 46.63 9.32
C ASP A 470 -1.36 47.61 10.28
N GLY A 471 -1.08 48.92 10.16
CA GLY A 471 -1.62 49.96 11.04
C GLY A 471 -1.01 50.01 12.44
N THR A 472 -0.10 49.08 12.78
CA THR A 472 0.56 48.99 14.11
C THR A 472 2.09 49.08 14.06
N GLY A 473 2.63 49.61 12.96
CA GLY A 473 4.05 49.93 12.81
C GLY A 473 4.81 49.03 11.85
N GLN A 474 4.23 47.91 11.41
CA GLN A 474 4.84 47.05 10.39
C GLN A 474 4.44 47.54 8.99
N THR A 475 5.42 47.60 8.09
CA THR A 475 5.24 48.08 6.71
C THR A 475 6.03 47.23 5.74
N CYS A 476 5.50 47.01 4.54
CA CYS A 476 6.22 46.46 3.39
C CYS A 476 5.94 47.30 2.14
N GLN A 477 6.81 47.16 1.13
CA GLN A 477 6.72 47.90 -0.14
C GLN A 477 6.66 46.91 -1.30
N ILE A 478 5.65 47.08 -2.15
CA ILE A 478 5.58 46.41 -3.45
C ILE A 478 6.36 47.29 -4.42
N VAL A 479 7.54 46.83 -4.83
CA VAL A 479 8.51 47.64 -5.60
C VAL A 479 8.06 47.87 -7.05
N SER A 480 7.28 46.94 -7.60
CA SER A 480 6.73 47.02 -8.95
C SER A 480 5.48 46.16 -9.09
N LEU A 481 4.45 46.69 -9.75
CA LEU A 481 3.28 45.91 -10.18
C LEU A 481 3.53 45.22 -11.53
N VAL A 482 3.12 43.95 -11.66
CA VAL A 482 3.11 43.19 -12.91
C VAL A 482 1.66 43.05 -13.37
N ASN A 483 1.31 43.66 -14.50
CA ASN A 483 -0.09 43.74 -14.98
C ASN A 483 -1.07 44.31 -13.94
N GLY A 484 -0.60 45.21 -13.09
CA GLY A 484 -1.39 45.79 -11.99
C GLY A 484 -1.41 44.94 -10.71
N ASP A 485 -0.72 43.81 -10.65
CA ASP A 485 -0.69 42.93 -9.47
C ASP A 485 0.65 43.00 -8.73
N GLY A 486 0.60 42.88 -7.40
CA GLY A 486 1.79 42.74 -6.59
C GLY A 486 1.48 42.18 -5.21
N SER A 487 2.52 41.72 -4.51
CA SER A 487 2.38 41.20 -3.15
C SER A 487 3.59 41.56 -2.31
N CYS A 488 3.41 41.76 -1.01
CA CYS A 488 4.50 41.83 -0.05
C CYS A 488 4.15 41.11 1.26
N GLN A 489 5.17 40.79 2.03
CA GLN A 489 5.04 40.01 3.27
C GLN A 489 5.12 40.95 4.48
N LEU A 490 4.19 40.78 5.42
CA LEU A 490 4.20 41.43 6.74
C LEU A 490 4.37 40.37 7.83
N THR A 491 4.85 40.81 8.99
CA THR A 491 4.97 39.97 10.19
C THR A 491 4.56 40.80 11.39
N SER A 492 3.35 40.59 11.88
CA SER A 492 2.81 41.34 13.01
C SER A 492 3.25 40.73 14.34
N VAL A 493 3.59 41.59 15.31
CA VAL A 493 4.21 41.19 16.59
C VAL A 493 3.26 41.31 17.79
N SER A 494 2.00 41.69 17.56
CA SER A 494 0.99 41.85 18.61
C SER A 494 -0.35 41.27 18.16
N VAL A 495 -1.03 40.57 19.08
CA VAL A 495 -2.36 40.01 18.88
C VAL A 495 -3.44 41.06 18.69
N GLY A 496 -4.53 40.66 18.05
CA GLY A 496 -5.74 41.46 17.85
C GLY A 496 -5.97 41.83 16.39
N ASN A 497 -7.08 42.51 16.15
CA ASN A 497 -7.49 42.93 14.82
C ASN A 497 -6.53 44.03 14.31
N LYS A 498 -6.06 43.85 13.09
CA LYS A 498 -5.25 44.78 12.30
C LYS A 498 -6.10 45.34 11.18
N THR A 499 -5.80 46.57 10.78
CA THR A 499 -6.37 47.18 9.58
C THR A 499 -5.23 47.32 8.59
N LEU A 500 -5.16 46.40 7.64
CA LEU A 500 -4.21 46.46 6.56
C LEU A 500 -4.56 47.65 5.68
N SER A 501 -3.58 48.47 5.33
CA SER A 501 -3.77 49.59 4.39
C SER A 501 -2.81 49.43 3.23
N ALA A 502 -3.33 49.43 2.00
CA ALA A 502 -2.55 49.44 0.77
C ALA A 502 -2.74 50.80 0.07
N SER A 503 -1.65 51.52 -0.19
CA SER A 503 -1.67 52.86 -0.80
C SER A 503 -0.81 52.90 -2.06
N TYR A 504 -1.45 53.08 -3.21
CA TYR A 504 -0.82 53.36 -4.49
C TYR A 504 -0.67 54.87 -4.68
N ALA A 505 0.58 55.35 -4.74
CA ALA A 505 0.88 56.80 -4.79
C ALA A 505 0.52 57.49 -6.12
N GLY A 506 0.12 56.74 -7.15
CA GLY A 506 -0.11 57.25 -8.50
C GLY A 506 1.19 57.42 -9.32
N ALA A 507 1.02 57.82 -10.57
CA ALA A 507 2.08 58.14 -11.53
C ALA A 507 1.60 59.21 -12.51
N ILE A 508 2.46 59.72 -13.41
CA ILE A 508 2.09 60.75 -14.40
C ILE A 508 0.82 60.37 -15.19
N ASN A 509 0.63 59.09 -15.49
CA ASN A 509 -0.50 58.58 -16.27
C ASN A 509 -1.63 57.97 -15.42
N PHE A 510 -1.48 57.88 -14.10
CA PHE A 510 -2.40 57.16 -13.21
C PHE A 510 -2.65 57.93 -11.90
N VAL A 511 -3.91 58.09 -11.53
CA VAL A 511 -4.27 58.74 -10.25
C VAL A 511 -3.88 57.84 -9.07
N ALA A 512 -3.69 58.43 -7.88
CA ALA A 512 -3.45 57.68 -6.64
C ALA A 512 -4.73 57.00 -6.13
N SER A 513 -4.59 55.84 -5.47
CA SER A 513 -5.71 55.08 -4.90
C SER A 513 -5.27 54.31 -3.66
N SER A 514 -6.21 53.90 -2.81
CA SER A 514 -5.93 53.13 -1.60
C SER A 514 -7.06 52.18 -1.27
N ASP A 515 -6.75 51.15 -0.47
CA ASP A 515 -7.72 50.22 0.09
C ASP A 515 -7.35 49.83 1.53
N THR A 516 -8.33 49.35 2.28
CA THR A 516 -8.14 48.81 3.63
C THR A 516 -8.89 47.51 3.83
N GLU A 517 -8.26 46.54 4.48
CA GLU A 517 -8.85 45.22 4.79
C GLU A 517 -8.60 44.87 6.27
N ALA A 518 -9.50 44.10 6.87
CA ALA A 518 -9.33 43.62 8.25
C ALA A 518 -8.48 42.34 8.23
N HIS A 519 -7.55 42.22 9.18
CA HIS A 519 -6.73 41.02 9.37
C HIS A 519 -6.67 40.67 10.85
N THR A 520 -6.72 39.40 11.22
CA THR A 520 -6.72 38.98 12.63
C THR A 520 -5.41 38.32 13.00
N VAL A 521 -4.71 38.85 14.02
CA VAL A 521 -3.51 38.19 14.58
C VAL A 521 -3.89 37.46 15.87
N VAL A 522 -3.75 36.14 15.89
CA VAL A 522 -3.99 35.29 17.06
C VAL A 522 -2.70 34.94 17.78
N ALA A 523 -2.81 34.49 19.04
CA ALA A 523 -1.66 34.07 19.83
C ALA A 523 -0.96 32.85 19.18
N ALA A 524 0.37 32.79 19.25
CA ALA A 524 1.14 31.70 18.68
C ALA A 524 0.87 30.38 19.41
N THR A 525 0.78 29.29 18.66
CA THR A 525 0.55 27.96 19.23
C THR A 525 1.76 27.52 20.07
N THR A 526 1.48 26.81 21.17
CA THR A 526 2.50 26.22 22.03
C THR A 526 2.30 24.72 22.17
N ILE A 527 3.40 23.99 22.33
CA ILE A 527 3.39 22.55 22.60
C ILE A 527 4.05 22.35 23.96
N THR A 528 3.30 21.84 24.93
CA THR A 528 3.82 21.37 26.21
C THR A 528 4.15 19.89 26.09
N THR A 529 5.27 19.46 26.68
CA THR A 529 5.67 18.05 26.71
C THR A 529 6.22 17.71 28.09
N ILE A 530 5.73 16.64 28.71
CA ILE A 530 6.34 16.01 29.87
C ILE A 530 7.54 15.20 29.36
N THR A 531 8.74 15.56 29.82
CA THR A 531 10.01 14.99 29.34
C THR A 531 10.61 13.96 30.29
N SER A 532 10.15 13.93 31.54
CA SER A 532 10.57 12.97 32.56
C SER A 532 9.58 12.97 33.71
N ASP A 533 9.38 11.80 34.33
CA ASP A 533 8.60 11.56 35.55
C ASP A 533 9.34 10.60 36.51
N ALA A 534 10.68 10.59 36.46
CA ALA A 534 11.49 9.59 37.12
C ALA A 534 11.59 9.78 38.66
N PRO A 535 11.66 8.68 39.44
CA PRO A 535 11.58 7.28 39.00
C PRO A 535 10.13 6.81 38.73
N ASP A 536 9.91 6.07 37.64
CA ASP A 536 8.65 5.37 37.30
C ASP A 536 8.92 3.86 37.09
N PRO A 537 8.37 2.94 37.91
CA PRO A 537 7.46 3.19 39.02
C PRO A 537 8.11 3.87 40.25
N SER A 538 7.33 4.68 40.98
CA SER A 538 7.71 5.21 42.30
C SER A 538 7.10 4.39 43.45
N LEU A 539 7.71 4.45 44.64
CA LEU A 539 7.12 3.91 45.87
C LEU A 539 6.01 4.85 46.39
N PRO A 540 5.01 4.34 47.14
CA PRO A 540 4.01 5.18 47.80
C PRO A 540 4.66 6.30 48.64
N GLY A 541 4.39 7.55 48.29
CA GLY A 541 4.92 8.74 48.96
C GLY A 541 6.37 9.11 48.61
N GLN A 542 7.02 8.41 47.67
CA GLN A 542 8.34 8.78 47.18
C GLN A 542 8.26 9.99 46.24
N ASN A 543 9.20 10.93 46.38
CA ASN A 543 9.33 12.04 45.44
C ASN A 543 9.84 11.54 44.08
N TYR A 544 9.15 11.91 43.00
CA TYR A 544 9.61 11.81 41.62
C TYR A 544 9.61 13.20 40.96
N VAL A 545 10.47 13.38 39.96
CA VAL A 545 10.67 14.67 39.29
C VAL A 545 9.89 14.68 37.99
N VAL A 546 8.95 15.62 37.86
CA VAL A 546 8.27 15.90 36.59
C VAL A 546 8.97 17.07 35.91
N ALA A 547 9.56 16.82 34.75
CA ALA A 547 10.21 17.84 33.92
C ALA A 547 9.39 18.12 32.67
N VAL A 548 9.26 19.39 32.29
CA VAL A 548 8.47 19.81 31.12
C VAL A 548 9.27 20.74 30.20
N THR A 549 8.93 20.70 28.92
CA THR A 549 9.33 21.70 27.92
C THR A 549 8.08 22.29 27.27
N VAL A 550 8.14 23.59 26.95
CA VAL A 550 7.10 24.32 26.21
C VAL A 550 7.76 25.03 25.04
N THR A 551 7.33 24.71 23.83
CA THR A 551 7.93 25.22 22.58
C THR A 551 6.90 25.99 21.75
N SER A 552 7.37 26.93 20.92
CA SER A 552 6.56 27.69 19.97
C SER A 552 7.42 28.13 18.78
N GLY A 553 6.79 28.34 17.61
CA GLY A 553 7.45 28.91 16.43
C GLY A 553 7.74 30.42 16.56
N ALA A 554 7.06 31.12 17.47
CA ALA A 554 7.16 32.57 17.65
C ALA A 554 8.26 33.03 18.63
N GLY A 555 9.12 32.12 19.09
CA GLY A 555 10.16 32.37 20.08
C GLY A 555 9.98 31.52 21.35
N THR A 556 10.72 31.84 22.40
CA THR A 556 10.75 31.05 23.65
C THR A 556 9.55 31.40 24.56
N PRO A 557 8.63 30.46 24.85
CA PRO A 557 7.50 30.70 25.74
C PRO A 557 7.94 30.99 27.18
N THR A 558 7.24 31.90 27.85
CA THR A 558 7.43 32.24 29.28
C THR A 558 6.10 32.14 30.01
N GLY A 559 6.12 31.77 31.29
CA GLY A 559 4.90 31.51 32.05
C GLY A 559 5.11 30.37 33.05
N SER A 560 4.03 29.67 33.38
CA SER A 560 4.05 28.58 34.34
C SER A 560 3.34 27.33 33.83
N VAL A 561 3.77 26.15 34.28
CA VAL A 561 3.10 24.87 34.02
C VAL A 561 2.64 24.29 35.36
N ALA A 562 1.34 24.05 35.51
CA ALA A 562 0.78 23.34 36.66
C ALA A 562 0.74 21.84 36.36
N VAL A 563 1.30 21.03 37.25
CA VAL A 563 1.37 19.57 37.14
C VAL A 563 0.50 18.94 38.23
N SER A 564 -0.34 17.97 37.88
CA SER A 564 -1.15 17.17 38.82
C SER A 564 -1.06 15.68 38.50
N ASP A 565 -1.09 14.81 39.50
CA ASP A 565 -1.15 13.34 39.34
C ASP A 565 -2.57 12.78 39.11
N GLY A 566 -3.59 13.63 39.17
CA GLY A 566 -5.00 13.22 39.13
C GLY A 566 -5.51 12.54 40.42
N ALA A 567 -4.67 12.43 41.46
CA ALA A 567 -4.98 11.81 42.75
C ALA A 567 -4.70 12.72 43.96
N GLY A 568 -4.42 14.01 43.71
CA GLY A 568 -4.37 15.09 44.71
C GLY A 568 -2.98 15.70 44.93
N ALA A 569 -1.92 15.13 44.35
CA ALA A 569 -0.57 15.71 44.40
C ALA A 569 -0.38 16.70 43.23
N ASN A 570 0.02 17.94 43.56
CA ASN A 570 0.15 19.03 42.59
C ASN A 570 1.48 19.76 42.79
N CYS A 571 2.11 20.23 41.70
CA CYS A 571 3.24 21.17 41.75
C CYS A 571 3.20 22.17 40.59
N ASN A 572 3.89 23.31 40.74
CA ASN A 572 3.97 24.35 39.72
C ASN A 572 5.43 24.54 39.26
N ILE A 573 5.60 24.68 37.95
CA ILE A 573 6.87 24.94 37.28
C ILE A 573 6.83 26.38 36.74
N THR A 574 7.85 27.19 37.04
CA THR A 574 8.07 28.46 36.34
C THR A 574 9.05 28.22 35.20
N LEU A 575 8.69 28.57 33.97
CA LEU A 575 9.53 28.29 32.81
C LEU A 575 10.72 29.24 32.72
N SER A 576 11.91 28.68 32.52
CA SER A 576 13.14 29.39 32.17
C SER A 576 13.70 28.81 30.88
N GLY A 577 13.82 29.62 29.84
CA GLY A 577 14.26 29.13 28.52
C GLY A 577 13.31 28.13 27.86
N GLY A 578 12.00 28.18 28.19
CA GLY A 578 11.00 27.25 27.66
C GLY A 578 10.97 25.89 28.37
N GLY A 579 11.65 25.69 29.49
CA GLY A 579 11.60 24.45 30.26
C GLY A 579 11.66 24.65 31.77
N GLY A 580 11.41 23.57 32.52
CA GLY A 580 11.55 23.52 33.98
C GLY A 580 11.13 22.17 34.57
N SER A 581 11.24 22.01 35.88
CA SER A 581 10.81 20.79 36.58
C SER A 581 10.26 21.07 37.98
N CYS A 582 9.47 20.16 38.51
CA CYS A 582 9.05 20.14 39.91
C CYS A 582 8.98 18.72 40.48
N GLN A 583 8.92 18.60 41.80
CA GLN A 583 8.80 17.32 42.50
C GLN A 583 7.35 17.04 42.89
N LEU A 584 6.92 15.80 42.69
CA LEU A 584 5.62 15.28 43.08
C LEU A 584 5.79 14.01 43.93
N ALA A 585 4.86 13.72 44.82
CA ALA A 585 4.87 12.49 45.62
C ALA A 585 3.46 11.93 45.73
N SER A 586 3.24 10.75 45.15
CA SER A 586 1.93 10.11 45.06
C SER A 586 1.75 9.07 46.15
N ALA A 587 0.76 9.26 47.03
CA ALA A 587 0.57 8.41 48.20
C ALA A 587 -0.21 7.10 47.94
N THR A 588 -0.95 7.03 46.82
CA THR A 588 -1.83 5.90 46.52
C THR A 588 -1.22 4.99 45.46
N LEU A 589 -1.34 3.67 45.63
CA LEU A 589 -0.87 2.68 44.65
C LEU A 589 -1.65 2.77 43.33
N GLY A 590 -1.06 2.21 42.27
CA GLY A 590 -1.65 2.10 40.94
C GLY A 590 -1.27 3.24 40.00
N ASN A 591 -1.83 3.19 38.80
CA ASN A 591 -1.53 4.13 37.73
C ASN A 591 -2.04 5.54 38.08
N LYS A 592 -1.21 6.53 37.80
CA LYS A 592 -1.48 7.98 37.86
C LYS A 592 -1.43 8.53 36.45
N THR A 593 -2.18 9.60 36.22
CA THR A 593 -2.13 10.35 34.96
C THR A 593 -1.63 11.74 35.27
N LEU A 594 -0.34 11.94 35.06
CA LEU A 594 0.28 13.26 35.20
C LEU A 594 -0.32 14.17 34.14
N THR A 595 -0.84 15.32 34.54
CA THR A 595 -1.37 16.34 33.63
C THR A 595 -0.57 17.63 33.84
N ALA A 596 0.15 18.06 32.81
CA ALA A 596 0.91 19.31 32.78
C ALA A 596 0.15 20.36 31.97
N SER A 597 -0.27 21.46 32.59
CA SER A 597 -1.06 22.53 31.96
C SER A 597 -0.28 23.84 31.94
N TYR A 598 0.12 24.30 30.76
CA TYR A 598 0.83 25.55 30.55
C TYR A 598 -0.11 26.75 30.54
N THR A 599 0.22 27.76 31.34
CA THR A 599 -0.42 29.08 31.37
C THR A 599 0.61 30.14 30.97
N PRO A 600 0.40 30.87 29.85
CA PRO A 600 1.33 31.87 29.36
C PRO A 600 1.32 33.15 30.22
N SER A 601 2.47 33.83 30.34
CA SER A 601 2.59 35.13 31.02
C SER A 601 2.32 36.34 30.11
N SER A 602 2.24 36.11 28.80
CA SER A 602 1.96 37.12 27.78
C SER A 602 0.89 36.64 26.81
N GLN A 603 0.16 37.58 26.22
CA GLN A 603 -0.86 37.29 25.20
C GLN A 603 -0.27 36.81 23.86
N ALA A 604 1.06 36.74 23.73
CA ALA A 604 1.73 36.31 22.50
C ALA A 604 1.66 34.79 22.28
N PHE A 605 1.38 34.01 23.33
CA PHE A 605 1.36 32.55 23.29
C PHE A 605 -0.01 32.01 23.76
N ALA A 606 -0.47 30.92 23.17
CA ALA A 606 -1.65 30.19 23.62
C ALA A 606 -1.34 29.30 24.83
N ALA A 607 -2.37 28.83 25.53
CA ALA A 607 -2.23 27.78 26.54
C ALA A 607 -2.15 26.40 25.88
N SER A 608 -1.46 25.45 26.51
CA SER A 608 -1.33 24.06 26.04
C SER A 608 -1.22 23.10 27.21
N ASN A 609 -1.40 21.80 26.96
CA ASN A 609 -1.29 20.78 27.99
C ASN A 609 -0.68 19.49 27.44
N ASP A 610 -0.21 18.63 28.34
CA ASP A 610 0.25 17.28 28.06
C ASP A 610 -0.12 16.32 29.19
N THR A 611 -0.20 15.02 28.88
CA THR A 611 -0.47 13.97 29.87
C THR A 611 0.47 12.79 29.72
N GLU A 612 0.99 12.28 30.84
CA GLU A 612 1.87 11.10 30.88
C GLU A 612 1.40 10.11 31.96
N ALA A 613 1.58 8.82 31.72
CA ALA A 613 1.26 7.80 32.71
C ALA A 613 2.40 7.64 33.70
N HIS A 614 2.09 7.46 34.97
CA HIS A 614 3.07 7.17 36.02
C HIS A 614 2.55 6.06 36.92
N VAL A 615 3.40 5.13 37.36
CA VAL A 615 2.98 4.00 38.19
C VAL A 615 3.50 4.17 39.61
N VAL A 616 2.61 4.00 40.60
CA VAL A 616 3.00 3.86 42.00
C VAL A 616 2.88 2.40 42.41
N ALA A 617 3.99 1.74 42.74
CA ALA A 617 4.04 0.31 43.03
C ALA A 617 4.92 -0.01 44.25
N LEU A 618 4.69 -1.17 44.89
CA LEU A 618 5.58 -1.70 45.93
C LEU A 618 6.88 -2.22 45.31
N ALA A 619 7.98 -2.19 46.06
CA ALA A 619 9.25 -2.75 45.64
C ALA A 619 9.18 -4.28 45.53
N ALA A 620 9.53 -4.81 44.36
CA ALA A 620 9.57 -6.26 44.15
C ALA A 620 10.64 -6.94 45.02
N THR A 621 10.38 -8.16 45.51
CA THR A 621 11.33 -8.95 46.30
C THR A 621 11.60 -10.33 45.72
N THR A 622 12.78 -10.88 46.03
CA THR A 622 13.17 -12.26 45.72
C THR A 622 13.58 -12.98 47.00
N THR A 623 12.90 -14.08 47.31
CA THR A 623 13.24 -14.99 48.44
C THR A 623 14.13 -16.11 47.92
N THR A 624 15.14 -16.52 48.69
CA THR A 624 16.04 -17.63 48.34
C THR A 624 16.47 -18.38 49.59
N ILE A 625 16.32 -19.70 49.63
CA ILE A 625 16.94 -20.58 50.63
C ILE A 625 18.41 -20.72 50.26
N THR A 626 19.31 -20.21 51.09
CA THR A 626 20.75 -20.18 50.79
C THR A 626 21.53 -21.31 51.46
N SER A 627 20.96 -21.98 52.46
CA SER A 627 21.56 -23.12 53.14
C SER A 627 20.52 -23.87 53.98
N ASP A 628 20.70 -25.18 54.12
CA ASP A 628 19.87 -26.10 54.92
C ASP A 628 20.73 -27.13 55.71
N ALA A 629 21.93 -26.73 56.12
CA ALA A 629 22.92 -27.65 56.68
C ALA A 629 22.58 -28.15 58.11
N PRO A 630 22.92 -29.42 58.44
CA PRO A 630 23.50 -30.44 57.55
C PRO A 630 22.45 -31.13 56.67
N ASP A 631 22.75 -31.29 55.37
CA ASP A 631 21.99 -32.12 54.40
C ASP A 631 22.92 -33.22 53.83
N PRO A 632 22.67 -34.52 54.11
CA PRO A 632 21.55 -35.06 54.87
C PRO A 632 21.66 -34.82 56.40
N SER A 633 20.52 -34.59 57.06
CA SER A 633 20.39 -34.64 58.52
C SER A 633 19.98 -36.05 58.99
N ASN A 634 20.10 -36.39 60.27
CA ASN A 634 19.51 -37.62 60.82
C ASN A 634 18.08 -37.37 61.35
N VAL A 635 17.24 -38.41 61.43
CA VAL A 635 15.94 -38.29 62.13
C VAL A 635 16.15 -37.74 63.56
N GLY A 636 15.42 -36.70 63.92
CA GLY A 636 15.55 -36.02 65.23
C GLY A 636 16.74 -35.07 65.37
N GLN A 637 17.61 -34.95 64.36
CA GLN A 637 18.68 -33.97 64.33
C GLN A 637 18.15 -32.62 63.83
N ALA A 638 18.55 -31.54 64.50
CA ALA A 638 18.25 -30.20 64.05
C ALA A 638 19.18 -29.76 62.90
N TYR A 639 18.62 -29.14 61.87
CA TYR A 639 19.35 -28.47 60.78
C TYR A 639 18.90 -27.01 60.67
N LEU A 640 19.79 -26.15 60.17
CA LEU A 640 19.57 -24.71 60.09
C LEU A 640 19.26 -24.31 58.66
N VAL A 641 18.08 -23.74 58.44
CA VAL A 641 17.67 -23.15 57.17
C VAL A 641 17.97 -21.65 57.19
N GLN A 642 18.78 -21.19 56.25
CA GLN A 642 19.06 -19.79 56.02
C GLN A 642 18.31 -19.30 54.78
N VAL A 643 17.63 -18.17 54.90
CA VAL A 643 16.87 -17.56 53.81
C VAL A 643 17.33 -16.12 53.63
N SER A 644 17.51 -15.69 52.38
CA SER A 644 17.70 -14.29 52.01
C SER A 644 16.48 -13.76 51.26
N VAL A 645 16.08 -12.53 51.56
CA VAL A 645 15.05 -11.78 50.83
C VAL A 645 15.67 -10.46 50.36
N THR A 646 15.71 -10.26 49.05
CA THR A 646 16.37 -9.10 48.42
C THR A 646 15.38 -8.27 47.61
N SER A 647 15.70 -6.98 47.41
CA SER A 647 14.96 -6.07 46.51
C SER A 647 15.96 -5.15 45.78
N GLN A 648 15.57 -4.65 44.61
CA GLN A 648 16.35 -3.64 43.88
C GLN A 648 16.29 -2.25 44.53
N SER A 649 15.30 -1.98 45.38
CA SER A 649 15.09 -0.68 46.04
C SER A 649 14.76 -0.87 47.51
N GLY A 650 15.76 -0.65 48.38
CA GLY A 650 15.63 -0.83 49.83
C GLY A 650 15.90 -2.25 50.33
N THR A 651 15.88 -2.44 51.65
CA THR A 651 16.10 -3.74 52.31
C THR A 651 14.77 -4.27 52.84
N PRO A 652 14.27 -5.43 52.35
CA PRO A 652 13.02 -6.02 52.83
C PRO A 652 13.02 -6.29 54.34
N THR A 653 11.88 -6.02 54.99
CA THR A 653 11.67 -6.20 56.44
C THR A 653 10.51 -7.15 56.72
N GLY A 654 10.38 -7.68 57.94
CA GLY A 654 9.30 -8.61 58.31
C GLY A 654 9.78 -10.04 58.50
N ALA A 655 8.91 -11.03 58.28
CA ALA A 655 9.19 -12.44 58.62
C ALA A 655 9.06 -13.38 57.42
N VAL A 656 9.85 -14.46 57.45
CA VAL A 656 9.78 -15.59 56.52
C VAL A 656 9.26 -16.81 57.27
N ALA A 657 8.24 -17.47 56.72
CA ALA A 657 7.74 -18.76 57.20
C ALA A 657 8.45 -19.90 56.46
N ILE A 658 8.99 -20.88 57.18
CA ILE A 658 9.79 -21.99 56.62
C ILE A 658 9.22 -23.33 57.13
N ASN A 659 9.01 -24.32 56.25
CA ASN A 659 8.52 -25.65 56.63
C ASN A 659 9.11 -26.76 55.74
N ASP A 660 9.18 -28.00 56.23
CA ASP A 660 9.75 -29.17 55.54
C ASP A 660 8.72 -30.06 54.81
N GLY A 661 7.45 -29.64 54.80
CA GLY A 661 6.33 -30.40 54.24
C GLY A 661 5.92 -31.66 55.04
N SER A 662 6.61 -31.99 56.14
CA SER A 662 6.40 -33.23 56.92
C SER A 662 6.28 -33.04 58.43
N GLY A 663 6.01 -31.81 58.88
CA GLY A 663 5.67 -31.46 60.26
C GLY A 663 6.70 -30.56 60.96
N GLY A 664 7.90 -30.39 60.38
CA GLY A 664 8.88 -29.41 60.81
C GLY A 664 8.56 -28.03 60.24
N SER A 665 8.45 -27.00 61.10
CA SER A 665 8.25 -25.62 60.65
C SER A 665 8.76 -24.60 61.66
N CYS A 666 9.07 -23.40 61.19
CA CYS A 666 9.46 -22.26 62.01
C CYS A 666 9.21 -20.93 61.26
N ASN A 667 9.12 -19.82 62.01
CA ASN A 667 9.01 -18.46 61.47
C ASN A 667 10.21 -17.64 61.96
N ALA A 668 10.89 -16.94 61.05
CA ALA A 668 12.09 -16.17 61.36
C ALA A 668 11.99 -14.74 60.79
N ASN A 669 12.37 -13.75 61.61
CA ASN A 669 12.40 -12.35 61.17
C ASN A 669 13.64 -12.07 60.33
N LEU A 670 13.48 -11.24 59.30
CA LEU A 670 14.57 -10.72 58.48
C LEU A 670 15.38 -9.71 59.28
N SER A 671 16.70 -9.91 59.30
CA SER A 671 17.70 -8.96 59.77
C SER A 671 18.66 -8.71 58.61
N ASN A 672 18.70 -7.46 58.11
CA ASN A 672 19.45 -7.10 56.88
C ASN A 672 19.12 -7.99 55.67
N GLY A 673 17.83 -8.34 55.48
CA GLY A 673 17.38 -9.19 54.37
C GLY A 673 17.72 -10.67 54.53
N VAL A 674 18.08 -11.13 55.73
CA VAL A 674 18.40 -12.55 56.01
C VAL A 674 17.63 -13.06 57.22
N ALA A 675 17.08 -14.27 57.14
CA ALA A 675 16.41 -14.98 58.22
C ALA A 675 17.08 -16.35 58.45
N LEU A 676 17.13 -16.79 59.73
CA LEU A 676 17.70 -18.07 60.15
C LEU A 676 16.67 -18.86 60.95
N CYS A 677 16.51 -20.14 60.62
CA CYS A 677 15.40 -20.94 61.13
C CYS A 677 15.85 -22.39 61.37
N GLN A 678 15.75 -22.86 62.61
CA GLN A 678 16.17 -24.22 62.98
C GLN A 678 14.97 -25.17 62.89
N ILE A 679 15.11 -26.25 62.13
CA ILE A 679 14.06 -27.27 61.92
C ILE A 679 14.58 -28.64 62.37
N VAL A 680 13.68 -29.47 62.92
CA VAL A 680 13.95 -30.87 63.28
C VAL A 680 12.95 -31.76 62.53
N SER A 681 13.45 -32.64 61.68
CA SER A 681 12.62 -33.60 60.95
C SER A 681 12.40 -34.87 61.80
N THR A 682 11.15 -35.31 61.93
CA THR A 682 10.77 -36.45 62.78
C THR A 682 10.62 -37.78 62.01
N SER A 683 10.85 -37.77 60.69
CA SER A 683 10.79 -38.96 59.83
C SER A 683 11.90 -38.94 58.78
N GLY A 684 12.45 -40.11 58.46
CA GLY A 684 13.48 -40.28 57.43
C GLY A 684 12.94 -40.14 56.00
N GLY A 685 13.83 -39.88 55.05
CA GLY A 685 13.53 -39.69 53.62
C GLY A 685 13.68 -38.26 53.14
N ASN A 686 13.36 -38.02 51.86
CA ASN A 686 13.47 -36.71 51.22
C ASN A 686 12.37 -35.76 51.70
N LYS A 687 12.74 -34.50 51.91
CA LYS A 687 11.93 -33.37 52.38
C LYS A 687 11.99 -32.24 51.36
N THR A 688 10.98 -31.38 51.36
CA THR A 688 10.96 -30.16 50.54
C THR A 688 10.77 -28.97 51.47
N LEU A 689 11.85 -28.21 51.67
CA LEU A 689 11.82 -26.98 52.42
C LEU A 689 11.11 -25.91 51.58
N THR A 690 10.17 -25.19 52.18
CA THR A 690 9.46 -24.06 51.55
C THR A 690 9.62 -22.83 52.41
N ALA A 691 10.24 -21.77 51.86
CA ALA A 691 10.40 -20.46 52.50
C ALA A 691 9.45 -19.44 51.85
N SER A 692 8.64 -18.74 52.63
CA SER A 692 7.64 -17.77 52.13
C SER A 692 7.72 -16.44 52.87
N TYR A 693 7.92 -15.36 52.12
CA TYR A 693 7.88 -13.98 52.57
C TYR A 693 6.59 -13.31 52.07
N ALA A 694 5.79 -12.76 52.98
CA ALA A 694 4.46 -12.24 52.65
C ALA A 694 4.46 -10.81 52.07
N GLY A 695 5.59 -10.10 52.14
CA GLY A 695 5.67 -8.66 51.84
C GLY A 695 5.29 -7.76 53.02
N ASP A 696 5.36 -6.45 52.80
CA ASP A 696 4.96 -5.40 53.75
C ASP A 696 4.40 -4.15 53.02
N ALA A 697 4.32 -3.00 53.71
CA ALA A 697 3.78 -1.76 53.14
C ALA A 697 4.65 -1.14 52.02
N SER A 698 5.90 -1.59 51.89
CA SER A 698 6.89 -1.10 50.92
C SER A 698 7.34 -2.19 49.94
N PHE A 699 7.20 -3.47 50.30
CA PHE A 699 7.73 -4.61 49.56
C PHE A 699 6.64 -5.64 49.21
N SER A 700 6.69 -6.21 48.00
CA SER A 700 5.81 -7.33 47.61
C SER A 700 6.19 -8.65 48.30
N GLY A 701 5.34 -9.68 48.25
CA GLY A 701 5.68 -11.03 48.73
C GLY A 701 6.47 -11.88 47.71
N SER A 702 7.18 -12.90 48.18
CA SER A 702 7.98 -13.85 47.37
C SER A 702 8.25 -15.18 48.11
N ASN A 703 8.52 -16.27 47.40
CA ASN A 703 8.76 -17.60 47.99
C ASN A 703 9.89 -18.37 47.28
N ASP A 704 10.41 -19.41 47.94
CA ASP A 704 11.41 -20.35 47.39
C ASP A 704 11.24 -21.77 47.98
N THR A 705 11.79 -22.77 47.29
CA THR A 705 11.78 -24.18 47.73
C THR A 705 13.11 -24.88 47.51
N GLU A 706 13.55 -25.71 48.46
CA GLU A 706 14.82 -26.47 48.39
C GLU A 706 14.61 -27.93 48.84
N ALA A 707 15.37 -28.88 48.29
CA ALA A 707 15.31 -30.27 48.72
C ALA A 707 16.22 -30.52 49.93
N HIS A 708 15.79 -31.38 50.86
CA HIS A 708 16.60 -31.77 52.02
C HIS A 708 16.43 -33.27 52.29
N THR A 709 17.47 -33.97 52.70
CA THR A 709 17.43 -35.42 52.93
C THR A 709 17.59 -35.76 54.41
N VAL A 710 16.78 -36.69 54.93
CA VAL A 710 16.86 -37.14 56.33
C VAL A 710 17.23 -38.63 56.40
N ALA A 711 18.40 -38.96 56.92
CA ALA A 711 18.95 -40.31 57.07
C ALA A 711 18.34 -41.09 58.26
N ALA A 712 18.19 -42.41 58.10
CA ALA A 712 17.74 -43.34 59.13
C ALA A 712 18.82 -43.60 60.20
N ILE A 713 18.41 -43.96 61.42
CA ILE A 713 19.29 -44.11 62.59
C ILE A 713 19.71 -45.58 62.79
N ALA A 714 20.95 -45.84 63.21
CA ALA A 714 21.43 -47.18 63.55
C ALA A 714 20.74 -47.77 64.81
N THR A 715 20.52 -49.09 64.81
CA THR A 715 19.96 -49.85 65.94
C THR A 715 20.93 -50.88 66.50
N THR A 716 20.68 -51.38 67.71
CA THR A 716 21.40 -52.50 68.34
C THR A 716 20.39 -53.51 68.87
N THR A 717 20.46 -54.76 68.40
CA THR A 717 19.62 -55.89 68.87
C THR A 717 20.40 -56.70 69.91
N THR A 718 19.73 -57.24 70.92
CA THR A 718 20.34 -58.10 71.94
C THR A 718 19.37 -59.21 72.34
N ILE A 719 19.83 -60.47 72.41
CA ILE A 719 19.12 -61.59 73.03
C ILE A 719 19.35 -61.53 74.54
N THR A 720 18.28 -61.59 75.32
CA THR A 720 18.31 -61.37 76.79
C THR A 720 17.94 -62.61 77.59
N SER A 721 17.32 -63.63 76.97
CA SER A 721 16.97 -64.91 77.60
C SER A 721 16.64 -65.96 76.55
N ASP A 722 16.94 -67.23 76.86
CA ASP A 722 16.63 -68.43 76.06
C ASP A 722 16.17 -69.63 76.93
N ALA A 723 15.51 -69.37 78.06
CA ALA A 723 15.21 -70.38 79.07
C ALA A 723 14.01 -71.30 78.73
N PRO A 724 14.04 -72.59 79.13
CA PRO A 724 15.12 -73.27 79.85
C PRO A 724 16.27 -73.73 78.92
N ASP A 725 17.52 -73.48 79.32
CA ASP A 725 18.74 -74.02 78.68
C ASP A 725 19.53 -74.87 79.72
N PRO A 726 19.66 -76.21 79.57
CA PRO A 726 19.21 -77.01 78.44
C PRO A 726 17.69 -77.25 78.39
N SER A 727 17.12 -77.35 77.18
CA SER A 727 15.75 -77.84 76.94
C SER A 727 15.72 -79.32 76.54
N LEU A 728 14.56 -79.97 76.51
CA LEU A 728 14.38 -81.32 75.93
C LEU A 728 13.95 -81.23 74.46
N VAL A 729 14.22 -82.27 73.66
CA VAL A 729 13.69 -82.37 72.29
C VAL A 729 12.17 -82.23 72.30
N GLY A 730 11.63 -81.26 71.55
CA GLY A 730 10.20 -80.96 71.49
C GLY A 730 9.67 -80.10 72.64
N GLN A 731 10.51 -79.69 73.60
CA GLN A 731 10.15 -78.71 74.62
C GLN A 731 10.33 -77.29 74.07
N ALA A 732 9.31 -76.44 74.24
CA ALA A 732 9.41 -75.03 73.90
C ALA A 732 10.22 -74.26 74.96
N TYR A 733 11.09 -73.36 74.50
CA TYR A 733 11.85 -72.41 75.32
C TYR A 733 11.60 -70.98 74.82
N THR A 734 11.77 -69.99 75.70
CA THR A 734 11.42 -68.59 75.41
C THR A 734 12.66 -67.79 75.03
N VAL A 735 12.68 -67.21 73.83
CA VAL A 735 13.72 -66.28 73.39
C VAL A 735 13.24 -64.84 73.54
N ALA A 736 13.88 -64.07 74.41
CA ALA A 736 13.57 -62.66 74.62
C ALA A 736 14.64 -61.75 74.01
N VAL A 737 14.25 -60.63 73.40
CA VAL A 737 15.14 -59.68 72.71
C VAL A 737 14.82 -58.23 73.04
N THR A 738 15.81 -57.35 72.94
CA THR A 738 15.67 -55.89 73.00
C THR A 738 16.36 -55.23 71.80
N VAL A 739 15.79 -54.14 71.28
CA VAL A 739 16.34 -53.30 70.21
C VAL A 739 16.37 -51.83 70.66
N ALA A 740 17.56 -51.24 70.67
CA ALA A 740 17.79 -49.85 71.05
C ALA A 740 18.28 -49.00 69.87
N ALA A 741 18.06 -47.68 69.91
CA ALA A 741 18.58 -46.69 68.97
C ALA A 741 18.99 -45.40 69.69
N GLY A 742 19.81 -44.56 69.04
CA GLY A 742 20.28 -43.29 69.62
C GLY A 742 19.20 -42.21 69.80
N PHE A 743 18.06 -42.33 69.11
CA PHE A 743 16.92 -41.42 69.24
C PHE A 743 15.62 -42.16 68.89
N GLY A 744 14.57 -41.94 69.68
CA GLY A 744 13.31 -42.67 69.58
C GLY A 744 13.40 -44.13 70.05
N THR A 745 12.25 -44.81 70.12
CA THR A 745 12.18 -46.23 70.49
C THR A 745 11.87 -47.05 69.25
N PRO A 746 12.77 -47.95 68.79
CA PRO A 746 12.51 -48.81 67.64
C PRO A 746 11.26 -49.66 67.85
N ALA A 747 10.36 -49.62 66.87
CA ALA A 747 9.18 -50.45 66.78
C ALA A 747 9.28 -51.32 65.51
N GLY A 748 8.70 -52.52 65.52
CA GLY A 748 8.77 -53.43 64.38
C GLY A 748 9.02 -54.86 64.81
N THR A 749 9.70 -55.63 63.96
CA THR A 749 9.84 -57.08 64.13
C THR A 749 11.30 -57.51 64.21
N VAL A 750 11.59 -58.48 65.09
CA VAL A 750 12.86 -59.21 65.16
C VAL A 750 12.59 -60.68 64.80
N ASN A 751 13.33 -61.22 63.84
CA ASN A 751 13.23 -62.63 63.45
C ASN A 751 14.26 -63.45 64.22
N VAL A 752 13.84 -64.54 64.87
CA VAL A 752 14.68 -65.43 65.70
C VAL A 752 14.71 -66.83 65.07
N GLY A 753 15.87 -67.48 65.01
CA GLY A 753 15.98 -68.89 64.58
C GLY A 753 17.09 -69.65 65.28
N ASP A 754 16.94 -70.98 65.41
CA ASP A 754 17.86 -71.86 66.15
C ASP A 754 19.05 -72.40 65.33
N GLY A 755 19.16 -71.97 64.07
CA GLY A 755 20.17 -72.45 63.11
C GLY A 755 19.92 -73.86 62.56
N SER A 756 18.87 -74.55 63.01
CA SER A 756 18.53 -75.94 62.62
C SER A 756 17.09 -76.13 62.12
N GLY A 757 16.39 -75.03 61.81
CA GLY A 757 15.09 -75.02 61.12
C GLY A 757 13.93 -74.51 61.96
N ALA A 758 14.08 -74.36 63.29
CA ALA A 758 13.07 -73.71 64.11
C ALA A 758 13.22 -72.19 64.01
N VAL A 759 12.10 -71.48 63.83
CA VAL A 759 12.04 -70.02 63.76
C VAL A 759 10.86 -69.47 64.55
N CYS A 760 11.02 -68.27 65.11
CA CYS A 760 9.92 -67.48 65.67
C CYS A 760 10.14 -65.98 65.43
N GLN A 761 9.09 -65.17 65.54
CA GLN A 761 9.16 -63.73 65.33
C GLN A 761 8.75 -62.99 66.60
N VAL A 762 9.52 -61.97 66.95
CA VAL A 762 9.23 -61.06 68.06
C VAL A 762 8.68 -59.77 67.49
N THR A 763 7.52 -59.34 67.98
CA THR A 763 7.02 -57.97 67.78
C THR A 763 7.51 -57.11 68.93
N LEU A 764 8.19 -56.00 68.64
CA LEU A 764 8.73 -55.09 69.64
C LEU A 764 7.63 -54.21 70.21
N ASN A 765 7.50 -54.22 71.53
CA ASN A 765 6.73 -53.25 72.29
C ASN A 765 7.72 -52.46 73.16
N GLN A 766 7.78 -51.15 72.96
CA GLN A 766 8.76 -50.27 73.63
C GLN A 766 10.23 -50.76 73.49
N GLY A 767 10.59 -51.27 72.31
CA GLY A 767 11.95 -51.74 72.03
C GLY A 767 12.29 -53.13 72.58
N GLY A 768 11.34 -53.90 73.10
CA GLY A 768 11.59 -55.28 73.53
C GLY A 768 10.44 -56.25 73.27
N GLY A 769 10.71 -57.55 73.32
CA GLY A 769 9.69 -58.60 73.20
C GLY A 769 10.27 -60.01 73.31
N SER A 770 9.44 -61.04 73.21
CA SER A 770 9.88 -62.43 73.20
C SER A 770 9.03 -63.32 72.29
N CYS A 771 9.55 -64.49 71.94
CA CYS A 771 8.81 -65.55 71.25
C CYS A 771 9.18 -66.93 71.79
N GLN A 772 8.29 -67.91 71.62
CA GLN A 772 8.59 -69.31 71.94
C GLN A 772 9.18 -70.03 70.74
N LEU A 773 10.29 -70.72 70.96
CA LEU A 773 11.01 -71.51 69.97
C LEU A 773 11.06 -72.96 70.44
N THR A 774 10.86 -73.92 69.53
CA THR A 774 10.88 -75.36 69.86
C THR A 774 11.83 -76.07 68.92
N SER A 775 12.94 -76.56 69.45
CA SER A 775 13.93 -77.31 68.67
C SER A 775 13.54 -78.78 68.58
N THR A 776 13.62 -79.33 67.36
CA THR A 776 13.16 -80.70 67.03
C THR A 776 14.29 -81.74 67.02
N SER A 777 15.53 -81.34 67.31
CA SER A 777 16.69 -82.23 67.35
C SER A 777 17.58 -81.90 68.56
N ALA A 778 18.10 -82.96 69.20
CA ALA A 778 19.04 -82.85 70.31
C ALA A 778 20.41 -82.30 69.85
N GLY A 779 21.15 -81.67 70.75
CA GLY A 779 22.48 -81.09 70.52
C GLY A 779 22.55 -79.58 70.77
N ALA A 780 23.73 -79.00 70.57
CA ALA A 780 23.96 -77.56 70.68
C ALA A 780 23.29 -76.79 69.51
N LYS A 781 22.72 -75.62 69.82
CA LYS A 781 22.02 -74.69 68.92
C LYS A 781 22.63 -73.30 69.03
N THR A 782 22.52 -72.51 67.96
CA THR A 782 22.90 -71.09 67.95
C THR A 782 21.71 -70.27 67.54
N LEU A 783 21.12 -69.57 68.51
CA LEU A 783 20.01 -68.67 68.30
C LEU A 783 20.52 -67.42 67.59
N THR A 784 19.86 -67.00 66.51
CA THR A 784 20.14 -65.73 65.81
C THR A 784 18.90 -64.86 65.84
N ALA A 785 18.99 -63.63 66.36
CA ALA A 785 17.91 -62.66 66.38
C ALA A 785 18.25 -61.44 65.50
N THR A 786 17.43 -61.11 64.51
CA THR A 786 17.69 -60.03 63.53
C THR A 786 16.50 -59.06 63.43
N TYR A 787 16.73 -57.78 63.75
CA TYR A 787 15.78 -56.68 63.59
C TYR A 787 15.69 -56.24 62.13
N VAL A 788 14.45 -56.05 61.64
CA VAL A 788 14.16 -55.64 60.26
C VAL A 788 14.17 -54.12 60.13
N ALA A 789 14.91 -53.59 59.17
CA ALA A 789 15.03 -52.14 58.95
C ALA A 789 13.69 -51.45 58.59
N THR A 790 13.56 -50.17 58.93
CA THR A 790 12.43 -49.28 58.62
C THR A 790 12.95 -47.94 58.05
N PRO A 791 12.12 -47.05 57.49
CA PRO A 791 12.58 -45.74 57.00
C PRO A 791 13.26 -44.85 58.05
N SER A 792 13.04 -45.09 59.34
CA SER A 792 13.64 -44.32 60.44
C SER A 792 14.78 -45.06 61.17
N TYR A 793 14.91 -46.38 60.98
CA TYR A 793 15.85 -47.22 61.73
C TYR A 793 16.50 -48.31 60.85
N LEU A 794 17.82 -48.48 60.92
CA LEU A 794 18.56 -49.53 60.20
C LEU A 794 18.36 -50.93 60.85
N SER A 795 18.84 -52.00 60.20
CA SER A 795 18.79 -53.38 60.72
C SER A 795 19.95 -53.71 61.66
N SER A 796 19.74 -54.59 62.65
CA SER A 796 20.78 -55.10 63.57
C SER A 796 20.51 -56.54 64.01
N SER A 797 21.52 -57.30 64.43
CA SER A 797 21.37 -58.71 64.84
C SER A 797 22.23 -59.08 66.06
N ASP A 798 21.87 -60.18 66.73
CA ASP A 798 22.62 -60.79 67.83
C ASP A 798 22.51 -62.34 67.81
N THR A 799 23.43 -63.04 68.49
CA THR A 799 23.45 -64.50 68.57
C THR A 799 23.75 -65.04 69.97
N GLU A 800 23.10 -66.14 70.38
CA GLU A 800 23.26 -66.78 71.69
C GLU A 800 23.33 -68.32 71.56
N ALA A 801 24.03 -69.01 72.46
CA ALA A 801 24.13 -70.48 72.45
C ALA A 801 23.01 -71.12 73.28
N HIS A 802 22.50 -72.29 72.86
CA HIS A 802 21.45 -73.05 73.57
C HIS A 802 21.66 -74.56 73.44
N THR A 803 21.29 -75.38 74.43
CA THR A 803 21.49 -76.85 74.44
C THR A 803 20.16 -77.63 74.50
N VAL A 804 20.01 -78.70 73.69
CA VAL A 804 18.82 -79.57 73.68
C VAL A 804 19.15 -81.05 74.01
N ASN A 805 18.51 -81.63 75.05
CA ASN A 805 18.74 -82.98 75.61
C ASN A 805 17.71 -84.07 75.14
N PRO A 806 18.06 -85.40 75.08
CA PRO A 806 17.12 -86.53 74.84
C PRO A 806 16.23 -86.93 76.06
N GLY A 807 15.09 -87.65 75.89
CA GLY A 807 14.12 -88.06 76.96
C GLY A 807 14.28 -89.48 77.61
N GLN A 808 13.63 -89.78 78.77
CA GLN A 808 13.75 -91.03 79.60
C GLN A 808 12.75 -92.19 79.28
N ALA A 809 13.10 -93.46 79.58
CA ALA A 809 12.32 -94.71 79.33
C ALA A 809 11.30 -95.09 80.45
N ALA A 810 10.21 -95.83 80.12
CA ALA A 810 9.04 -96.03 81.00
C ALA A 810 9.10 -97.29 81.92
N ALA A 811 8.54 -97.21 83.14
CA ALA A 811 8.55 -98.32 84.13
C ALA A 811 7.55 -99.46 83.85
N THR A 812 7.86 -100.71 84.28
CA THR A 812 7.02 -101.93 84.11
C THR A 812 6.84 -102.75 85.40
N THR A 813 5.85 -103.66 85.45
CA THR A 813 5.62 -104.63 86.55
C THR A 813 5.25 -106.02 86.00
N THR A 814 5.92 -107.09 86.46
CA THR A 814 5.76 -108.51 86.04
C THR A 814 5.06 -109.33 87.13
N LEU A 815 4.21 -110.29 86.77
CA LEU A 815 3.49 -111.20 87.68
C LEU A 815 3.41 -112.64 87.12
N ILE A 816 3.72 -113.66 87.93
CA ILE A 816 3.43 -115.08 87.66
C ILE A 816 1.97 -115.34 87.97
N THR A 817 1.24 -115.93 87.03
CA THR A 817 -0.22 -116.07 87.09
C THR A 817 -0.70 -117.52 87.26
N ALA A 818 0.13 -118.51 86.94
CA ALA A 818 -0.16 -119.95 87.13
C ALA A 818 1.10 -120.81 86.95
N ASP A 819 1.16 -121.99 87.58
CA ASP A 819 2.25 -122.98 87.52
C ASP A 819 1.76 -124.45 87.53
N THR A 820 0.80 -124.79 86.67
CA THR A 820 0.04 -126.05 86.75
C THR A 820 0.66 -127.23 85.99
N PRO A 821 0.52 -128.49 86.45
CA PRO A 821 -0.19 -128.93 87.66
C PRO A 821 0.69 -128.84 88.91
N GLU A 822 0.11 -128.47 90.06
CA GLU A 822 0.81 -128.45 91.36
C GLU A 822 -0.01 -129.23 92.44
N PRO A 823 0.59 -130.17 93.20
CA PRO A 823 1.98 -130.62 93.13
C PRO A 823 2.25 -131.58 91.96
N THR A 824 3.49 -131.60 91.45
CA THR A 824 3.99 -132.57 90.45
C THR A 824 4.63 -133.80 91.10
N VAL A 825 4.97 -134.83 90.32
CA VAL A 825 5.90 -135.92 90.73
C VAL A 825 7.21 -135.87 89.92
N PRO A 826 8.34 -136.47 90.37
CA PRO A 826 9.58 -136.51 89.62
C PRO A 826 9.40 -136.91 88.15
N GLY A 827 9.82 -136.02 87.25
CA GLY A 827 9.77 -136.21 85.80
C GLY A 827 8.49 -135.69 85.12
N GLN A 828 7.51 -135.17 85.86
CA GLN A 828 6.29 -134.60 85.31
C GLN A 828 6.48 -133.12 84.92
N PRO A 829 6.17 -132.70 83.68
CA PRO A 829 6.24 -131.30 83.27
C PRO A 829 5.05 -130.47 83.79
N TYR A 830 5.28 -129.20 84.14
CA TYR A 830 4.31 -128.19 84.57
C TYR A 830 4.54 -126.85 83.84
N THR A 831 3.50 -126.05 83.63
CA THR A 831 3.50 -124.83 82.83
C THR A 831 3.38 -123.58 83.69
N VAL A 832 4.33 -122.65 83.56
CA VAL A 832 4.38 -121.34 84.21
C VAL A 832 3.91 -120.24 83.25
N SER A 833 2.93 -119.43 83.66
CA SER A 833 2.36 -118.32 82.86
C SER A 833 2.58 -116.95 83.52
N VAL A 834 2.86 -115.90 82.75
CA VAL A 834 3.18 -114.55 83.25
C VAL A 834 2.45 -113.43 82.49
N THR A 835 2.26 -112.29 83.16
CA THR A 835 1.80 -111.02 82.56
C THR A 835 2.70 -109.85 82.98
N VAL A 836 2.90 -108.87 82.09
CA VAL A 836 3.69 -107.64 82.32
C VAL A 836 2.92 -106.41 81.85
N SER A 837 2.86 -105.37 82.69
CA SER A 837 2.12 -104.14 82.42
C SER A 837 2.96 -102.86 82.63
N SER A 838 2.56 -101.77 81.96
CA SER A 838 3.12 -100.41 82.12
C SER A 838 2.00 -99.38 82.02
N GLN A 839 2.19 -98.22 82.67
CA GLN A 839 1.26 -97.08 82.56
C GLN A 839 1.37 -96.33 81.22
N SER A 840 2.41 -96.59 80.40
CA SER A 840 2.64 -95.85 79.14
C SER A 840 2.70 -96.75 77.89
N GLY A 841 1.73 -97.66 77.74
CA GLY A 841 1.59 -98.54 76.58
C GLY A 841 1.84 -100.01 76.91
N THR A 842 1.53 -100.89 75.96
CA THR A 842 1.62 -102.35 76.16
C THR A 842 3.08 -102.80 76.07
N PRO A 843 3.67 -103.38 77.13
CA PRO A 843 5.07 -103.80 77.09
C PRO A 843 5.29 -104.95 76.12
N ALA A 844 6.29 -104.82 75.24
CA ALA A 844 6.77 -105.86 74.35
C ALA A 844 8.23 -106.19 74.68
N GLY A 845 8.56 -107.47 74.85
CA GLY A 845 9.89 -107.92 75.27
C GLY A 845 9.92 -109.35 75.78
N THR A 846 11.02 -109.72 76.44
CA THR A 846 11.28 -111.08 76.92
C THR A 846 11.27 -111.16 78.45
N VAL A 847 10.63 -112.20 78.98
CA VAL A 847 10.64 -112.60 80.40
C VAL A 847 11.37 -113.92 80.54
N ASN A 848 12.35 -113.99 81.43
CA ASN A 848 13.07 -115.23 81.74
C ASN A 848 12.52 -115.84 83.04
N VAL A 849 12.13 -117.12 83.00
CA VAL A 849 11.62 -117.90 84.13
C VAL A 849 12.62 -118.99 84.53
N ASN A 850 12.87 -119.14 85.83
CA ASN A 850 13.69 -120.22 86.40
C ASN A 850 12.98 -120.86 87.60
N ASP A 851 13.20 -122.15 87.87
CA ASP A 851 12.64 -122.86 89.04
C ASP A 851 13.60 -122.99 90.23
N GLY A 852 14.52 -122.05 90.37
CA GLY A 852 15.44 -121.96 91.51
C GLY A 852 16.70 -122.83 91.38
N ALA A 853 17.80 -122.35 92.00
CA ALA A 853 19.15 -122.89 91.79
C ALA A 853 19.44 -124.16 92.61
N GLY A 854 19.56 -125.31 91.93
CA GLY A 854 20.05 -126.59 92.48
C GLY A 854 20.00 -127.70 91.42
N ALA A 855 20.96 -128.64 91.43
CA ALA A 855 21.25 -129.60 90.34
C ALA A 855 19.99 -130.19 89.66
N GLY A 856 19.72 -129.76 88.42
CA GLY A 856 18.51 -130.10 87.67
C GLY A 856 17.44 -128.99 87.60
N SER A 857 17.83 -127.71 87.75
CA SER A 857 16.98 -126.53 87.56
C SER A 857 16.64 -126.33 86.08
N GLY A 858 15.36 -126.21 85.76
CA GLY A 858 14.88 -125.86 84.43
C GLY A 858 14.81 -124.34 84.26
N ASN A 859 15.27 -123.84 83.12
CA ASN A 859 15.04 -122.45 82.73
C ASN A 859 14.20 -122.39 81.45
N CYS A 860 13.48 -121.30 81.30
CA CYS A 860 12.67 -121.07 80.13
C CYS A 860 12.48 -119.57 79.87
N GLN A 861 12.32 -119.18 78.60
CA GLN A 861 12.10 -117.80 78.18
C GLN A 861 10.73 -117.64 77.52
N ILE A 862 10.05 -116.55 77.88
CA ILE A 862 8.74 -116.15 77.37
C ILE A 862 8.91 -114.88 76.55
N ASN A 863 8.46 -114.90 75.29
CA ASN A 863 8.27 -113.69 74.49
C ASN A 863 6.88 -113.15 74.79
N LEU A 864 6.78 -111.88 75.19
CA LEU A 864 5.50 -111.25 75.50
C LEU A 864 4.78 -110.86 74.21
N GLU A 865 3.59 -111.41 74.03
CA GLU A 865 2.62 -110.94 73.04
C GLU A 865 1.50 -110.21 73.78
N ASN A 866 1.33 -108.93 73.48
CA ASN A 866 0.42 -108.03 74.18
C ASN A 866 0.57 -108.01 75.71
N GLY A 867 1.82 -108.16 76.21
CA GLY A 867 2.13 -108.12 77.63
C GLY A 867 1.91 -109.43 78.39
N SER A 868 1.73 -110.59 77.73
CA SER A 868 1.58 -111.89 78.43
C SER A 868 2.26 -113.05 77.69
N GLY A 869 2.49 -114.17 78.38
CA GLY A 869 2.94 -115.42 77.78
C GLY A 869 3.19 -116.54 78.80
N SER A 870 3.55 -117.75 78.36
CA SER A 870 3.74 -118.91 79.24
C SER A 870 4.80 -119.88 78.72
N CYS A 871 5.38 -120.72 79.59
CA CYS A 871 6.22 -121.83 79.16
C CYS A 871 6.35 -122.98 80.18
N GLN A 872 7.00 -124.09 79.81
CA GLN A 872 6.95 -125.36 80.56
C GLN A 872 8.29 -125.74 81.19
N LEU A 873 8.25 -126.25 82.43
CA LEU A 873 9.38 -126.74 83.22
C LEU A 873 9.11 -128.17 83.73
N THR A 874 10.15 -128.93 84.11
CA THR A 874 10.03 -130.29 84.65
C THR A 874 10.95 -130.47 85.84
N SER A 875 10.40 -130.89 86.98
CA SER A 875 11.18 -131.20 88.19
C SER A 875 11.42 -132.69 88.33
N ASN A 876 12.69 -133.11 88.38
CA ASN A 876 13.08 -134.53 88.40
C ASN A 876 13.30 -135.10 89.82
N PHE A 877 13.08 -134.31 90.86
CA PHE A 877 13.32 -134.70 92.25
C PHE A 877 12.18 -134.18 93.11
N ALA A 878 11.79 -134.94 94.14
CA ALA A 878 10.76 -134.49 95.07
C ALA A 878 11.31 -133.39 96.02
N GLY A 879 10.51 -132.35 96.27
CA GLY A 879 10.86 -131.17 97.07
C GLY A 879 10.13 -129.90 96.56
N GLY A 880 10.10 -128.84 97.37
CA GLY A 880 9.60 -127.52 96.93
C GLY A 880 10.66 -126.72 96.16
N ARG A 881 10.23 -125.94 95.16
CA ARG A 881 11.06 -125.07 94.31
C ARG A 881 10.49 -123.65 94.28
N LEU A 882 11.33 -122.62 94.15
CA LEU A 882 10.90 -121.23 94.01
C LEU A 882 11.06 -120.82 92.54
N LEU A 883 9.95 -120.55 91.87
CA LEU A 883 9.89 -120.00 90.52
C LEU A 883 10.20 -118.50 90.55
N THR A 884 11.03 -118.01 89.63
CA THR A 884 11.35 -116.58 89.45
C THR A 884 11.18 -116.19 87.99
N ALA A 885 10.35 -115.19 87.69
CA ALA A 885 10.11 -114.66 86.34
C ALA A 885 10.50 -113.17 86.22
N CYS A 886 11.40 -112.82 85.29
CA CYS A 886 11.97 -111.46 85.15
C CYS A 886 11.94 -110.90 83.72
N MET A 887 11.31 -109.74 83.51
CA MET A 887 11.38 -108.93 82.28
C MET A 887 12.72 -108.20 82.14
N GLN A 888 13.34 -108.27 80.95
CA GLN A 888 14.58 -107.56 80.61
C GLN A 888 14.31 -106.10 80.19
N ALA A 889 15.15 -105.15 80.64
CA ALA A 889 15.04 -103.73 80.28
C ALA A 889 15.49 -103.43 78.83
N ASN A 890 14.87 -102.46 78.18
CA ASN A 890 15.24 -101.95 76.85
C ASN A 890 15.08 -100.41 76.75
N ALA A 891 15.34 -99.85 75.56
CA ALA A 891 15.31 -98.39 75.33
C ALA A 891 13.94 -97.73 75.59
N SER A 892 12.85 -98.51 75.58
CA SER A 892 11.48 -98.01 75.76
C SER A 892 10.89 -98.37 77.14
N PHE A 893 11.31 -99.50 77.73
CA PHE A 893 10.75 -100.04 78.97
C PHE A 893 11.83 -100.51 79.96
N ALA A 894 11.70 -100.17 81.25
CA ALA A 894 12.54 -100.70 82.33
C ALA A 894 12.13 -102.14 82.72
N GLY A 895 13.05 -102.94 83.28
CA GLY A 895 12.81 -104.34 83.68
C GLY A 895 12.12 -104.51 85.05
N SER A 896 11.50 -105.68 85.30
CA SER A 896 10.77 -106.04 86.54
C SER A 896 10.71 -107.57 86.76
N CYS A 897 10.47 -108.06 87.99
CA CYS A 897 10.48 -109.50 88.33
C CYS A 897 9.38 -109.90 89.35
N ASP A 898 9.05 -111.21 89.40
CA ASP A 898 8.16 -111.84 90.38
C ASP A 898 8.58 -113.29 90.76
N ASN A 899 8.15 -113.80 91.92
CA ASN A 899 8.48 -115.14 92.44
C ASN A 899 7.27 -115.91 93.02
N GLU A 900 7.21 -117.24 92.84
CA GLU A 900 6.13 -118.13 93.37
C GLU A 900 6.67 -119.55 93.73
N GLU A 901 6.15 -120.23 94.75
CA GLU A 901 6.61 -121.59 95.13
C GLU A 901 5.84 -122.72 94.39
N HIS A 902 6.55 -123.78 93.97
CA HIS A 902 6.01 -124.98 93.32
C HIS A 902 6.45 -126.29 94.03
N GLN A 903 5.55 -127.23 94.33
CA GLN A 903 5.89 -128.52 94.97
C GLN A 903 5.95 -129.75 94.04
N THR A 904 6.95 -130.62 94.24
CA THR A 904 7.06 -131.97 93.63
C THR A 904 7.10 -133.09 94.70
N ILE A 905 6.24 -134.12 94.63
CA ILE A 905 6.09 -135.22 95.61
C ILE A 905 6.57 -136.59 95.07
N LYS A 906 6.90 -137.58 95.92
CA LYS A 906 7.45 -138.89 95.50
C LYS A 906 6.51 -139.73 94.60
N ALA A 907 7.07 -140.52 93.68
CA ALA A 907 6.34 -141.39 92.76
C ALA A 907 6.16 -142.84 93.28
N ASN A 908 5.09 -143.54 92.89
CA ASN A 908 4.82 -144.93 93.31
C ASN A 908 5.57 -145.98 92.47
N THR A 909 5.77 -147.20 93.00
CA THR A 909 6.38 -148.34 92.27
C THR A 909 5.48 -149.60 92.28
N ASP A 910 5.66 -150.46 91.27
CA ASP A 910 4.92 -151.71 91.06
C ASP A 910 5.87 -152.92 91.02
N LEU A 911 5.54 -154.00 91.75
CA LEU A 911 6.31 -155.26 91.82
C LEU A 911 5.63 -156.41 91.07
N SER A 912 6.42 -157.34 90.51
CA SER A 912 5.93 -158.55 89.81
C SER A 912 6.86 -159.76 89.92
N PHE A 913 6.30 -160.97 89.84
CA PHE A 913 7.08 -162.20 89.60
C PHE A 913 7.05 -162.52 88.11
N SER A 914 8.22 -162.72 87.50
CA SER A 914 8.35 -162.97 86.06
C SER A 914 8.61 -164.43 85.71
N SER A 915 9.30 -165.21 86.56
CA SER A 915 9.50 -166.65 86.30
C SER A 915 9.92 -167.46 87.53
N PHE A 916 9.63 -168.76 87.45
CA PHE A 916 10.15 -169.82 88.32
C PHE A 916 10.71 -170.95 87.44
N ALA A 917 11.96 -171.37 87.67
CA ALA A 917 12.59 -172.43 86.87
C ALA A 917 13.43 -173.40 87.74
N PRO A 918 13.10 -174.70 87.80
CA PRO A 918 11.97 -175.36 87.16
C PRO A 918 10.61 -175.06 87.82
N ASN A 919 9.52 -175.17 87.05
CA ASN A 919 8.13 -175.06 87.52
C ASN A 919 7.24 -176.05 86.74
N PRO A 920 6.67 -177.12 87.36
CA PRO A 920 6.70 -177.42 88.79
C PRO A 920 8.13 -177.60 89.31
N ALA A 921 8.40 -177.06 90.50
CA ALA A 921 9.69 -177.26 91.13
C ALA A 921 9.78 -178.69 91.67
N ASN A 922 10.93 -179.33 91.58
CA ASN A 922 11.13 -180.62 92.22
C ASN A 922 11.64 -180.41 93.64
N GLU A 923 11.17 -181.26 94.55
CA GLU A 923 11.66 -181.25 95.94
C GLU A 923 13.20 -181.37 95.98
N GLY A 924 13.84 -180.49 96.74
CA GLY A 924 15.30 -180.47 96.92
C GLY A 924 16.10 -179.82 95.77
N GLN A 925 15.44 -179.41 94.67
CA GLN A 925 16.08 -178.72 93.55
C GLN A 925 16.05 -177.19 93.72
N ALA A 926 17.14 -176.51 93.35
CA ALA A 926 17.18 -175.05 93.30
C ALA A 926 16.29 -174.51 92.17
N THR A 927 15.41 -173.56 92.51
CA THR A 927 14.48 -172.89 91.60
C THR A 927 14.85 -171.41 91.46
N GLN A 928 15.16 -170.95 90.24
CA GLN A 928 15.45 -169.54 89.99
C GLN A 928 14.15 -168.72 90.01
N VAL A 929 14.08 -167.68 90.85
CA VAL A 929 12.95 -166.75 90.96
C VAL A 929 13.36 -165.40 90.35
N THR A 930 12.59 -164.91 89.37
CA THR A 930 12.82 -163.60 88.75
C THR A 930 11.69 -162.63 89.12
N VAL A 931 12.03 -161.36 89.42
CA VAL A 931 11.12 -160.30 89.88
C VAL A 931 11.30 -159.04 89.02
N GLY A 932 10.20 -158.39 88.63
CA GLY A 932 10.20 -157.07 87.98
C GLY A 932 9.78 -155.96 88.94
N LEU A 933 10.45 -154.80 88.87
CA LEU A 933 10.12 -153.55 89.57
C LEU A 933 10.02 -152.40 88.55
N SER A 934 8.89 -151.68 88.52
CA SER A 934 8.65 -150.54 87.61
C SER A 934 8.10 -149.32 88.36
N VAL A 935 8.30 -148.11 87.84
CA VAL A 935 7.69 -146.88 88.38
C VAL A 935 6.31 -146.67 87.76
N ALA A 936 5.32 -146.34 88.60
CA ALA A 936 3.99 -146.01 88.15
C ALA A 936 3.96 -144.61 87.53
N ALA A 937 3.51 -144.52 86.26
CA ALA A 937 3.27 -143.25 85.59
C ALA A 937 2.22 -142.40 86.39
N PRO A 938 2.32 -141.06 86.41
CA PRO A 938 3.17 -140.21 85.56
C PRO A 938 4.61 -140.02 86.06
N GLY A 939 5.00 -140.64 87.18
CA GLY A 939 6.37 -140.58 87.67
C GLY A 939 7.36 -141.30 86.73
N ALA A 940 8.58 -140.78 86.63
CA ALA A 940 9.64 -141.38 85.83
C ALA A 940 10.97 -141.46 86.61
N GLY A 941 11.82 -142.41 86.21
CA GLY A 941 13.16 -142.63 86.78
C GLY A 941 13.37 -144.07 87.24
N THR A 942 14.51 -144.34 87.88
CA THR A 942 14.95 -145.70 88.23
C THR A 942 15.00 -145.87 89.73
N PRO A 943 14.19 -146.77 90.34
CA PRO A 943 14.26 -147.07 91.76
C PRO A 943 15.60 -147.72 92.12
N THR A 944 16.14 -147.38 93.30
CA THR A 944 17.42 -147.92 93.81
C THR A 944 17.21 -148.72 95.11
N GLY A 945 18.17 -149.60 95.48
CA GLY A 945 18.13 -150.35 96.75
C GLY A 945 18.13 -151.88 96.62
N VAL A 946 17.60 -152.59 97.63
CA VAL A 946 17.64 -154.07 97.75
C VAL A 946 16.22 -154.65 97.95
N MET A 947 15.92 -155.75 97.28
CA MET A 947 14.69 -156.55 97.40
C MET A 947 14.94 -157.93 98.04
N THR A 948 13.94 -158.51 98.71
CA THR A 948 14.03 -159.84 99.38
C THR A 948 12.92 -160.79 98.91
N VAL A 949 13.25 -162.04 98.56
CA VAL A 949 12.33 -163.12 98.12
C VAL A 949 12.35 -164.27 99.13
N SER A 950 11.19 -164.73 99.62
CA SER A 950 11.12 -165.79 100.66
C SER A 950 9.89 -166.70 100.54
N ALA A 951 10.05 -167.97 100.91
CA ALA A 951 8.96 -168.93 101.10
C ALA A 951 8.76 -169.27 102.59
N SER A 952 9.84 -169.22 103.37
CA SER A 952 9.87 -169.31 104.83
C SER A 952 11.11 -168.61 105.35
N VAL A 953 11.28 -168.52 106.66
CA VAL A 953 12.49 -167.95 107.26
C VAL A 953 13.77 -168.74 106.94
N THR A 954 13.64 -170.04 106.66
CA THR A 954 14.75 -170.93 106.30
C THR A 954 14.90 -171.17 104.80
N GLU A 955 13.97 -170.67 103.98
CA GLU A 955 13.97 -170.77 102.51
C GLU A 955 13.77 -169.37 101.90
N GLN A 956 14.87 -168.63 101.66
CA GLN A 956 14.85 -167.26 101.12
C GLN A 956 16.11 -166.88 100.31
N CYS A 957 16.01 -165.83 99.47
CA CYS A 957 17.11 -165.23 98.70
C CYS A 957 16.91 -163.71 98.48
N THR A 958 17.96 -162.96 98.12
CA THR A 958 17.92 -161.49 97.96
C THR A 958 18.30 -161.02 96.56
N ILE A 959 17.79 -159.87 96.13
CA ILE A 959 18.05 -159.22 94.84
C ILE A 959 18.49 -157.77 95.07
N THR A 960 19.74 -157.42 94.75
CA THR A 960 20.24 -156.03 94.80
C THR A 960 20.03 -155.36 93.45
N LEU A 961 19.26 -154.26 93.39
CA LEU A 961 18.97 -153.57 92.12
C LEU A 961 20.27 -153.02 91.51
N PRO A 962 20.49 -153.17 90.18
CA PRO A 962 19.48 -153.48 89.16
C PRO A 962 19.30 -154.97 88.83
N ALA A 963 19.84 -155.91 89.63
CA ALA A 963 19.61 -157.34 89.40
C ALA A 963 18.12 -157.70 89.56
N SER A 964 17.69 -158.83 88.98
CA SER A 964 16.28 -159.22 88.92
C SER A 964 15.97 -160.66 89.36
N SER A 965 16.95 -161.48 89.73
CA SER A 965 16.69 -162.88 90.11
C SER A 965 17.58 -163.43 91.23
N CYS A 966 17.10 -164.49 91.89
CA CYS A 966 17.86 -165.27 92.87
C CYS A 966 17.42 -166.76 92.90
N ALA A 967 18.27 -167.67 93.39
CA ALA A 967 17.99 -169.11 93.45
C ALA A 967 17.42 -169.52 94.82
N LEU A 968 16.27 -170.21 94.82
CA LEU A 968 15.50 -170.61 95.99
C LEU A 968 15.29 -172.14 96.00
N THR A 969 15.72 -172.83 97.05
CA THR A 969 15.55 -174.30 97.19
C THR A 969 14.36 -174.61 98.10
N LEU A 970 13.43 -175.44 97.63
CA LEU A 970 12.20 -175.81 98.35
C LEU A 970 12.25 -177.29 98.74
N THR A 971 12.05 -177.59 100.02
CA THR A 971 12.27 -178.94 100.59
C THR A 971 10.98 -179.65 101.03
N SER A 972 9.81 -179.14 100.66
CA SER A 972 8.54 -179.77 101.02
C SER A 972 7.60 -179.77 99.82
N PRO A 973 7.04 -180.94 99.44
CA PRO A 973 6.16 -181.06 98.29
C PRO A 973 4.78 -180.44 98.57
N GLY A 974 4.09 -180.04 97.49
CA GLY A 974 2.81 -179.33 97.54
C GLY A 974 2.92 -177.86 97.12
N ASN A 975 1.82 -177.12 97.28
CA ASN A 975 1.75 -175.71 96.88
C ASN A 975 2.40 -174.80 97.95
N ARG A 976 3.42 -174.03 97.57
CA ARG A 976 4.23 -173.15 98.44
C ARG A 976 3.99 -171.67 98.10
N GLN A 977 3.80 -170.80 99.10
CA GLN A 977 3.66 -169.36 98.86
C GLN A 977 5.04 -168.68 98.84
N ILE A 978 5.30 -167.83 97.84
CA ILE A 978 6.55 -167.09 97.65
C ILE A 978 6.24 -165.59 97.73
N THR A 979 7.00 -164.82 98.51
CA THR A 979 6.82 -163.37 98.76
C THR A 979 8.04 -162.57 98.32
N VAL A 980 7.86 -161.39 97.70
CA VAL A 980 8.90 -160.39 97.40
C VAL A 980 8.59 -159.01 98.00
N ASN A 981 9.58 -158.30 98.54
CA ASN A 981 9.43 -156.98 99.19
C ASN A 981 10.50 -155.95 98.76
N TYR A 982 10.10 -154.69 98.52
CA TYR A 982 10.95 -153.52 98.21
C TYR A 982 10.62 -152.31 99.11
N PRO A 983 11.57 -151.72 99.87
CA PRO A 983 11.27 -150.68 100.86
C PRO A 983 11.11 -149.24 100.33
N GLY A 984 11.49 -148.94 99.08
CA GLY A 984 11.48 -147.57 98.50
C GLY A 984 12.79 -146.78 98.69
N ASP A 985 12.84 -145.56 98.14
CA ASP A 985 13.99 -144.62 98.23
C ASP A 985 13.59 -143.12 98.38
N ALA A 986 14.52 -142.19 98.11
CA ALA A 986 14.31 -140.75 98.26
C ALA A 986 13.25 -140.18 97.28
N ASN A 987 13.08 -140.77 96.11
CA ASN A 987 12.17 -140.28 95.07
C ASN A 987 10.99 -141.22 94.81
N PHE A 988 11.10 -142.50 95.19
CA PHE A 988 10.12 -143.54 94.91
C PHE A 988 9.60 -144.26 96.17
N ASN A 989 8.30 -144.53 96.22
CA ASN A 989 7.65 -145.29 97.30
C ASN A 989 7.86 -146.82 97.12
N GLY A 990 7.92 -147.60 98.21
CA GLY A 990 8.13 -149.07 98.21
C GLY A 990 6.86 -149.93 98.04
N GLY A 991 6.99 -151.28 98.01
CA GLY A 991 5.87 -152.24 97.87
C GLY A 991 6.21 -153.72 98.17
N THR A 992 5.21 -154.61 98.18
CA THR A 992 5.33 -156.07 98.45
C THR A 992 4.41 -156.90 97.52
N ARG A 993 4.79 -158.13 97.13
CA ARG A 993 3.96 -159.04 96.30
C ARG A 993 4.14 -160.53 96.63
N GLN A 994 3.10 -161.37 96.42
CA GLN A 994 3.12 -162.83 96.67
C GLN A 994 2.66 -163.66 95.46
N THR A 995 3.05 -164.93 95.39
CA THR A 995 2.57 -165.94 94.41
C THR A 995 2.67 -167.37 94.97
N THR A 996 2.10 -168.36 94.30
CA THR A 996 2.14 -169.77 94.73
C THR A 996 2.89 -170.62 93.71
N LEU A 997 3.77 -171.52 94.17
CA LEU A 997 4.56 -172.44 93.35
C LEU A 997 4.31 -173.89 93.78
N THR A 998 4.01 -174.78 92.84
CA THR A 998 3.80 -176.21 93.12
C THR A 998 5.13 -176.96 93.13
N VAL A 999 5.36 -177.76 94.18
CA VAL A 999 6.53 -178.62 94.34
C VAL A 999 6.14 -180.08 94.18
N GLN A 1000 6.77 -180.80 93.24
CA GLN A 1000 6.52 -182.21 92.94
C GLN A 1000 7.34 -183.16 93.83
N PRO A 1001 6.73 -184.26 94.32
CA PRO A 1001 7.42 -185.33 95.07
C PRO A 1001 8.20 -186.28 94.13
N ASP A 1002 9.26 -186.91 94.64
CA ASP A 1002 10.18 -187.78 93.89
C ASP A 1002 9.55 -189.13 93.43
N GLN A 1003 9.75 -189.51 92.15
CA GLN A 1003 9.15 -190.69 91.50
C GLN A 1003 10.22 -191.59 90.83
N LEU A 1004 11.14 -192.17 91.61
CA LEU A 1004 12.06 -193.23 91.16
C LEU A 1004 11.49 -194.67 91.30
N LEU A 1005 10.19 -194.88 91.58
CA LEU A 1005 9.58 -196.21 91.83
C LEU A 1005 8.15 -196.38 91.27
N ARG A 1006 7.97 -197.03 90.09
CA ARG A 1006 6.92 -198.04 89.76
C ARG A 1006 6.83 -198.39 88.25
N ASN A 1007 7.43 -199.55 87.89
CA ASN A 1007 6.97 -200.57 86.91
C ASN A 1007 7.37 -200.46 85.41
N GLY A 1008 8.55 -201.01 85.09
CA GLY A 1008 9.26 -200.97 83.79
C GLY A 1008 8.62 -201.56 82.52
N PHE A 1009 9.03 -200.99 81.39
CA PHE A 1009 9.57 -201.67 80.20
C PHE A 1009 10.57 -200.72 79.53
N GLU A 1010 11.67 -201.32 79.05
CA GLU A 1010 12.85 -200.81 78.32
C GLU A 1010 13.64 -199.61 78.88
#